data_AF-A0A8H3GKI6-F1
#
_entry.id   AF-A0A8H3GKI6-F1
#
_cell.length_a   1.000
_cell.length_b   1.000
_cell.length_c   1.000
_cell.angle_alpha   90.00
_cell.angle_beta   90.00
_cell.angle_gamma   90.00
#
_symmetry.space_group_name_H-M   'P 1'
#
loop_
_entity.id
_entity.type
_entity.pdbx_description
1 polymer ?
#
loop_
_entity_poly.entity_id
_entity_poly.type
_entity_poly.pdbx_seq_one_letter_code
_entity_poly.pdbx_strand_id
1 'polypeptide(L)'
;MISSDNLVGWGNNTGMVRYGERWRNQRKMTHEVLHKAASEERWPLVERQSRLALQRILANPERFSEEIRRMAGSTLLMAVYGYEVTSADDSLVKVVEDAVEGFSQAVVVSNYFVNTAPWLQYIPEWFPRATWKAKANAWRHQKDLMLHVPYEWTKKEMAAGTAVPSMLSFWLTRYVHQDSPLGFVEMEDRVRWAAGTIFSAGTDTSVASTRVFIMAMAMHPDVQAKAQAEIDAVIGTRLPEMADQSSLPYIQRIVKEVFRWRMVLPLALPHTCIQDDTYKGYHIPKGAIVAISNDPTVYPDPDRFDPDRFLDLSVPDAPTFGYGRRSCPGSHHAEASLFIIAAGLLAMFNIRPDEDKNGNPIPLKPEMGLNEAVRCPRQTTMDYQNRVGSKFGGGGVAGASEANVDRRERLRKLALETIDLAKDPYILRNHLGSLECRLCLTLHTNEGSYLAHTQGKKHQTNLARRAARDAKDTQLVTAPAPAATVPRKMFIKIGRPGYRVTKVRDPLMAASAGGGGAKEGMMVQVHLPQIKEDVIPRRRFMSAWEQKKEQPNRAYQYLIVAAEPYESIAFRIPAREIEDLEENPDWNWSHWDADTKQYSFQFMFKTSSLAPYEDYSIHDAVLTPLGRQQCIDFAQANPDFQNLPEVILTSAFRRTLSTTLLAVPQAFERLLPQGKVILLPQLQETHDHPCDTGSDRAVLEQAEEFKDRGFDWSPLTDDWNKNQGFYAPTPEALEARAKWVRRFVRDRPETEILLIGHGGIFRKIDGRMGSPDPGAVASLSRWGNVEYRIYTFKHDDDDNAEMIPIQEPSLVASIDKPIDSHVEIEVKA
;
A
#
# COMPACT_ATOMS: atom_id res chain seq x y z
N MET A 1 -4.09 9.02 21.41
CA MET A 1 -5.37 8.28 21.26
C MET A 1 -5.36 7.28 20.12
N ILE A 2 -4.90 7.68 18.93
CA ILE A 2 -4.99 6.86 17.69
C ILE A 2 -4.14 5.59 17.71
N SER A 3 -2.84 5.69 17.96
CA SER A 3 -1.92 4.55 17.80
C SER A 3 -1.83 3.62 19.02
N SER A 4 -2.48 3.97 20.14
CA SER A 4 -2.40 3.18 21.36
C SER A 4 -3.44 2.06 21.33
N ASP A 5 -2.98 0.83 21.55
CA ASP A 5 -3.85 -0.36 21.67
C ASP A 5 -4.73 -0.28 22.92
N ASN A 6 -4.27 0.43 23.96
CA ASN A 6 -5.06 0.76 25.15
C ASN A 6 -6.17 1.80 24.86
N LEU A 7 -6.21 2.37 23.65
CA LEU A 7 -7.24 3.29 23.16
C LEU A 7 -7.72 2.85 21.76
N VAL A 8 -7.75 3.69 20.73
CA VAL A 8 -8.48 3.34 19.49
C VAL A 8 -7.77 2.28 18.65
N GLY A 9 -6.44 2.13 18.75
CA GLY A 9 -5.72 1.00 18.14
C GLY A 9 -5.58 1.03 16.61
N TRP A 10 -5.33 2.20 16.01
CA TRP A 10 -5.10 2.38 14.57
C TRP A 10 -3.61 2.34 14.16
N GLY A 11 -2.70 1.95 15.06
CA GLY A 11 -1.25 2.03 14.85
C GLY A 11 -0.71 1.27 13.64
N ASN A 12 -1.45 0.26 13.17
CA ASN A 12 -1.07 -0.61 12.06
C ASN A 12 -1.70 -0.22 10.70
N ASN A 13 -2.53 0.82 10.66
CA ASN A 13 -3.08 1.39 9.43
C ASN A 13 -1.97 2.00 8.56
N THR A 14 -2.01 1.82 7.24
CA THR A 14 -0.93 2.26 6.33
C THR A 14 -0.67 3.77 6.38
N GLY A 15 -1.70 4.58 6.68
CA GLY A 15 -1.58 6.02 6.88
C GLY A 15 -0.89 6.39 8.20
N MET A 16 -1.08 5.60 9.25
CA MET A 16 -0.63 5.90 10.63
C MET A 16 0.67 5.18 11.02
N VAL A 17 0.96 4.03 10.41
CA VAL A 17 2.12 3.21 10.76
C VAL A 17 3.41 3.97 10.49
N ARG A 18 4.37 3.86 11.43
CA ARG A 18 5.67 4.52 11.35
C ARG A 18 6.44 4.09 10.10
N TYR A 19 7.29 4.97 9.60
CA TYR A 19 8.14 4.62 8.46
C TYR A 19 9.08 3.48 8.86
N GLY A 20 9.01 2.38 8.11
CA GLY A 20 9.72 1.15 8.44
C GLY A 20 9.37 0.05 7.45
N GLU A 21 9.78 -1.18 7.74
CA GLU A 21 9.54 -2.32 6.86
C GLU A 21 8.05 -2.61 6.65
N ARG A 22 7.26 -2.64 7.73
CA ARG A 22 5.81 -2.85 7.67
C ARG A 22 5.13 -1.84 6.76
N TRP A 23 5.44 -0.54 6.92
CA TRP A 23 4.93 0.51 6.05
C TRP A 23 5.34 0.29 4.59
N ARG A 24 6.62 -0.03 4.32
CA ARG A 24 7.11 -0.27 2.95
C ARG A 24 6.39 -1.46 2.30
N ASN A 25 6.14 -2.52 3.05
CA ASN A 25 5.41 -3.69 2.58
C ASN A 25 3.94 -3.36 2.26
N GLN A 26 3.21 -2.74 3.20
CA GLN A 26 1.84 -2.29 2.96
C GLN A 26 1.75 -1.32 1.78
N ARG A 27 2.70 -0.38 1.68
CA ARG A 27 2.73 0.59 0.58
C ARG A 27 3.01 -0.06 -0.77
N LYS A 28 3.87 -1.08 -0.82
CA LYS A 28 4.09 -1.88 -2.03
C LYS A 28 2.79 -2.58 -2.45
N MET A 29 2.11 -3.26 -1.53
CA MET A 29 0.83 -3.93 -1.80
C MET A 29 -0.21 -2.95 -2.34
N THR A 30 -0.40 -1.82 -1.66
CA THR A 30 -1.35 -0.78 -2.09
C THR A 30 -1.00 -0.22 -3.48
N HIS A 31 0.29 -0.04 -3.80
CA HIS A 31 0.71 0.44 -5.12
C HIS A 31 0.40 -0.56 -6.25
N GLU A 32 0.55 -1.88 -6.00
CA GLU A 32 0.22 -2.92 -6.98
C GLU A 32 -1.22 -2.85 -7.46
N VAL A 33 -2.13 -2.46 -6.55
CA VAL A 33 -3.55 -2.37 -6.90
C VAL A 33 -4.01 -0.96 -7.18
N LEU A 34 -3.33 0.11 -6.78
CA LEU A 34 -3.82 1.51 -6.95
C LEU A 34 -3.01 2.38 -7.92
N HIS A 35 -1.93 1.87 -8.53
CA HIS A 35 -1.23 2.63 -9.58
C HIS A 35 -2.17 2.97 -10.76
N LYS A 36 -1.78 3.94 -11.59
CA LYS A 36 -2.62 4.46 -12.68
C LYS A 36 -3.33 3.38 -13.51
N ALA A 37 -2.60 2.43 -14.11
CA ALA A 37 -3.20 1.39 -14.96
C ALA A 37 -4.26 0.54 -14.22
N ALA A 38 -3.95 0.05 -13.01
CA ALA A 38 -4.89 -0.69 -12.17
C ALA A 38 -6.10 0.14 -11.73
N SER A 39 -5.96 1.48 -11.64
CA SER A 39 -7.09 2.37 -11.43
C SER A 39 -7.98 2.46 -12.67
N GLU A 40 -7.39 2.53 -13.86
CA GLU A 40 -8.09 2.57 -15.14
C GLU A 40 -8.86 1.26 -15.43
N GLU A 41 -8.28 0.12 -15.07
CA GLU A 41 -8.96 -1.19 -15.15
C GLU A 41 -10.26 -1.26 -14.35
N ARG A 42 -10.41 -0.42 -13.32
CA ARG A 42 -11.62 -0.35 -12.48
C ARG A 42 -12.59 0.75 -12.87
N TRP A 43 -12.32 1.53 -13.92
CA TRP A 43 -13.27 2.53 -14.42
C TRP A 43 -14.68 2.00 -14.65
N PRO A 44 -14.89 0.78 -15.22
CA PRO A 44 -16.24 0.23 -15.39
C PRO A 44 -17.01 0.08 -14.06
N LEU A 45 -16.31 -0.26 -12.97
CA LEU A 45 -16.91 -0.34 -11.64
C LEU A 45 -17.33 1.04 -11.13
N VAL A 46 -16.43 2.03 -11.24
CA VAL A 46 -16.69 3.41 -10.80
C VAL A 46 -17.86 4.01 -11.59
N GLU A 47 -17.92 3.80 -12.90
CA GLU A 47 -19.03 4.22 -13.75
C GLU A 47 -20.34 3.54 -13.35
N ARG A 48 -20.32 2.21 -13.15
CA ARG A 48 -21.52 1.45 -12.75
C ARG A 48 -22.09 1.99 -11.44
N GLN A 49 -21.24 2.18 -10.43
CA GLN A 49 -21.69 2.69 -9.13
C GLN A 49 -22.18 4.13 -9.22
N SER A 50 -21.53 4.97 -10.02
CA SER A 50 -21.97 6.35 -10.26
C SER A 50 -23.33 6.41 -10.94
N ARG A 51 -23.57 5.57 -11.97
CA ARG A 51 -24.87 5.47 -12.65
C ARG A 51 -25.98 5.00 -11.71
N LEU A 52 -25.71 4.00 -10.87
CA LEU A 52 -26.65 3.53 -9.86
C LEU A 52 -26.98 4.64 -8.84
N ALA A 53 -25.97 5.42 -8.43
CA ALA A 53 -26.18 6.56 -7.55
C ALA A 53 -27.06 7.63 -8.22
N LEU A 54 -26.75 8.00 -9.46
CA LEU A 54 -27.56 8.96 -10.24
C LEU A 54 -29.02 8.50 -10.38
N GLN A 55 -29.26 7.21 -10.64
CA GLN A 55 -30.59 6.64 -10.72
C GLN A 55 -31.35 6.76 -9.39
N ARG A 56 -30.68 6.47 -8.26
CA ARG A 56 -31.30 6.56 -6.93
C ARG A 56 -31.53 8.01 -6.50
N ILE A 57 -30.60 8.90 -6.81
CA ILE A 57 -30.75 10.35 -6.62
C ILE A 57 -31.93 10.88 -7.44
N LEU A 58 -32.08 10.43 -8.69
CA LEU A 58 -33.22 10.81 -9.53
C LEU A 58 -34.56 10.36 -8.92
N ALA A 59 -34.59 9.19 -8.29
CA ALA A 59 -35.79 8.66 -7.65
C ALA A 59 -36.12 9.35 -6.32
N ASN A 60 -35.10 9.72 -5.53
CA ASN A 60 -35.26 10.44 -4.28
C ASN A 60 -34.11 11.45 -4.06
N PRO A 61 -34.27 12.69 -4.58
CA PRO A 61 -33.22 13.70 -4.51
C PRO A 61 -32.88 14.14 -3.08
N GLU A 62 -33.84 14.10 -2.16
CA GLU A 62 -33.62 14.49 -0.75
C GLU A 62 -32.57 13.62 -0.05
N ARG A 63 -32.37 12.37 -0.51
CA ARG A 63 -31.40 11.41 0.04
C ARG A 63 -30.05 11.40 -0.67
N PHE A 64 -29.74 12.39 -1.52
CA PHE A 64 -28.50 12.41 -2.31
C PHE A 64 -27.23 12.18 -1.49
N SER A 65 -27.17 12.74 -0.29
CA SER A 65 -26.02 12.66 0.59
C SER A 65 -25.75 11.23 1.06
N GLU A 66 -26.82 10.47 1.28
CA GLU A 66 -26.75 9.05 1.61
C GLU A 66 -26.39 8.23 0.37
N GLU A 67 -26.92 8.59 -0.81
CA GLU A 67 -26.64 7.89 -2.05
C GLU A 67 -25.19 8.07 -2.54
N ILE A 68 -24.60 9.24 -2.34
CA ILE A 68 -23.16 9.48 -2.59
C ILE A 68 -22.30 8.66 -1.63
N ARG A 69 -22.71 8.57 -0.36
CA ARG A 69 -22.01 7.74 0.63
C ARG A 69 -22.09 6.26 0.27
N ARG A 70 -23.28 5.79 -0.10
CA ARG A 70 -23.51 4.44 -0.61
C ARG A 70 -22.68 4.19 -1.86
N MET A 71 -22.64 5.11 -2.82
CA MET A 71 -21.80 4.99 -4.02
C MET A 71 -20.33 4.74 -3.67
N ALA A 72 -19.74 5.58 -2.81
CA ALA A 72 -18.34 5.44 -2.41
C ALA A 72 -18.10 4.12 -1.65
N GLY A 73 -18.98 3.80 -0.69
CA GLY A 73 -18.92 2.55 0.09
C GLY A 73 -19.04 1.31 -0.79
N SER A 74 -20.05 1.25 -1.67
CA SER A 74 -20.27 0.13 -2.59
C SER A 74 -19.13 -0.04 -3.60
N THR A 75 -18.56 1.06 -4.09
CA THR A 75 -17.39 1.01 -4.99
C THR A 75 -16.21 0.34 -4.31
N LEU A 76 -15.89 0.73 -3.07
CA LEU A 76 -14.74 0.18 -2.35
C LEU A 76 -15.00 -1.20 -1.75
N LEU A 77 -16.21 -1.50 -1.28
CA LEU A 77 -16.56 -2.86 -0.84
C LEU A 77 -16.42 -3.86 -1.98
N MET A 78 -16.88 -3.51 -3.18
CA MET A 78 -16.70 -4.34 -4.36
C MET A 78 -15.22 -4.42 -4.77
N ALA A 79 -14.52 -3.28 -4.87
CA ALA A 79 -13.14 -3.27 -5.33
C ALA A 79 -12.17 -3.99 -4.36
N VAL A 80 -12.32 -3.75 -3.06
CA VAL A 80 -11.40 -4.25 -2.03
C VAL A 80 -11.74 -5.68 -1.62
N TYR A 81 -13.03 -5.98 -1.39
CA TYR A 81 -13.46 -7.24 -0.77
C TYR A 81 -14.25 -8.15 -1.73
N GLY A 82 -14.67 -7.66 -2.90
CA GLY A 82 -15.54 -8.40 -3.81
C GLY A 82 -16.99 -8.45 -3.34
N TYR A 83 -17.38 -7.54 -2.44
CA TYR A 83 -18.70 -7.52 -1.82
C TYR A 83 -19.68 -6.62 -2.58
N GLU A 84 -20.80 -7.18 -3.03
CA GLU A 84 -21.88 -6.42 -3.67
C GLU A 84 -22.87 -5.89 -2.64
N VAL A 85 -22.92 -4.57 -2.50
CA VAL A 85 -23.89 -3.89 -1.64
C VAL A 85 -25.26 -3.90 -2.30
N THR A 86 -26.21 -4.60 -1.68
CA THR A 86 -27.55 -4.80 -2.24
C THR A 86 -28.57 -3.79 -1.73
N SER A 87 -28.39 -3.25 -0.51
CA SER A 87 -29.33 -2.31 0.11
C SER A 87 -28.66 -1.03 0.61
N ALA A 88 -29.45 0.00 0.94
CA ALA A 88 -28.94 1.24 1.54
C ALA A 88 -28.58 1.04 3.02
N ASP A 89 -29.25 0.10 3.69
CA ASP A 89 -29.05 -0.24 5.10
C ASP A 89 -28.06 -1.40 5.28
N ASP A 90 -27.15 -1.55 4.32
CA ASP A 90 -26.17 -2.63 4.34
C ASP A 90 -25.26 -2.51 5.57
N SER A 91 -25.25 -3.56 6.39
CA SER A 91 -24.52 -3.57 7.65
C SER A 91 -23.02 -3.32 7.49
N LEU A 92 -22.40 -3.75 6.36
CA LEU A 92 -20.97 -3.54 6.15
C LEU A 92 -20.64 -2.09 5.82
N VAL A 93 -21.54 -1.40 5.11
CA VAL A 93 -21.39 0.04 4.87
C VAL A 93 -21.43 0.79 6.20
N LYS A 94 -22.42 0.48 7.06
CA LYS A 94 -22.59 1.13 8.37
C LYS A 94 -21.44 0.89 9.34
N VAL A 95 -20.93 -0.34 9.43
CA VAL A 95 -19.77 -0.68 10.28
C VAL A 95 -18.56 0.22 9.96
N VAL A 96 -18.40 0.58 8.70
CA VAL A 96 -17.25 1.38 8.24
C VAL A 96 -17.48 2.85 8.49
N GLU A 97 -18.71 3.33 8.29
CA GLU A 97 -19.09 4.69 8.65
C GLU A 97 -18.79 4.98 10.12
N ASP A 98 -19.26 4.12 11.02
CA ASP A 98 -19.06 4.27 12.47
C ASP A 98 -17.57 4.24 12.85
N ALA A 99 -16.78 3.39 12.19
CA ALA A 99 -15.33 3.28 12.43
C ALA A 99 -14.55 4.52 11.94
N VAL A 100 -14.88 5.03 10.75
CA VAL A 100 -14.19 6.18 10.14
C VAL A 100 -14.56 7.48 10.84
N GLU A 101 -15.82 7.65 11.24
CA GLU A 101 -16.23 8.81 12.06
C GLU A 101 -15.43 8.88 13.36
N GLY A 102 -15.31 7.74 14.07
CA GLY A 102 -14.51 7.65 15.29
C GLY A 102 -13.03 7.98 15.05
N PHE A 103 -12.45 7.53 13.95
CA PHE A 103 -11.09 7.88 13.56
C PHE A 103 -10.93 9.39 13.29
N SER A 104 -11.82 9.98 12.49
CA SER A 104 -11.80 11.40 12.10
C SER A 104 -11.86 12.35 13.29
N GLN A 105 -12.58 11.97 14.37
CA GLN A 105 -12.60 12.73 15.62
C GLN A 105 -11.37 12.48 16.49
N ALA A 106 -10.87 11.25 16.56
CA ALA A 106 -9.78 10.87 17.45
C ALA A 106 -8.40 11.38 17.01
N VAL A 107 -8.19 11.59 15.70
CA VAL A 107 -6.89 12.02 15.14
C VAL A 107 -6.65 13.52 15.28
N VAL A 108 -7.72 14.31 15.50
CA VAL A 108 -7.61 15.75 15.75
C VAL A 108 -6.98 15.98 17.13
N VAL A 109 -5.77 16.54 17.13
CA VAL A 109 -4.94 16.72 18.34
C VAL A 109 -5.68 17.52 19.42
N SER A 110 -6.45 18.53 19.04
CA SER A 110 -7.18 19.42 19.95
C SER A 110 -8.45 18.82 20.57
N ASN A 111 -8.96 17.69 20.06
CA ASN A 111 -10.22 17.13 20.54
C ASN A 111 -10.09 16.46 21.91
N TYR A 112 -8.92 15.92 22.23
CA TYR A 112 -8.70 15.13 23.44
C TYR A 112 -7.32 15.38 24.04
N PHE A 113 -7.26 15.72 25.34
CA PHE A 113 -5.98 15.99 26.02
C PHE A 113 -4.99 14.81 25.96
N VAL A 114 -5.46 13.56 25.88
CA VAL A 114 -4.60 12.38 25.74
C VAL A 114 -3.78 12.38 24.44
N ASN A 115 -4.17 13.16 23.43
CA ASN A 115 -3.37 13.35 22.22
C ASN A 115 -2.14 14.25 22.47
N THR A 116 -2.21 15.16 23.44
CA THR A 116 -1.09 16.04 23.82
C THR A 116 -0.30 15.48 25.01
N ALA A 117 -0.98 14.80 25.93
CA ALA A 117 -0.41 14.19 27.13
C ALA A 117 -0.67 12.67 27.14
N PRO A 118 0.20 11.86 26.51
CA PRO A 118 -0.04 10.42 26.32
C PRO A 118 -0.17 9.62 27.62
N TRP A 119 0.38 10.09 28.74
CA TRP A 119 0.26 9.42 30.04
C TRP A 119 -1.19 9.38 30.56
N LEU A 120 -2.08 10.26 30.07
CA LEU A 120 -3.50 10.24 30.41
C LEU A 120 -4.21 8.95 29.96
N GLN A 121 -3.61 8.15 29.06
CA GLN A 121 -4.16 6.85 28.67
C GLN A 121 -4.23 5.84 29.82
N TYR A 122 -3.49 6.05 30.92
CA TYR A 122 -3.46 5.14 32.06
C TYR A 122 -4.46 5.52 33.17
N ILE A 123 -5.13 6.66 33.06
CA ILE A 123 -6.14 7.10 34.04
C ILE A 123 -7.35 6.16 34.00
N PRO A 124 -7.85 5.62 35.12
CA PRO A 124 -9.01 4.73 35.13
C PRO A 124 -10.28 5.37 34.53
N GLU A 125 -11.17 4.56 33.95
CA GLU A 125 -12.40 5.06 33.29
C GLU A 125 -13.36 5.78 34.25
N TRP A 126 -13.36 5.40 35.54
CA TRP A 126 -14.18 6.03 36.57
C TRP A 126 -13.70 7.44 36.96
N PHE A 127 -12.48 7.84 36.57
CA PHE A 127 -11.90 9.12 36.96
C PHE A 127 -12.67 10.29 36.33
N PRO A 128 -12.93 11.39 37.07
CA PRO A 128 -13.66 12.54 36.53
C PRO A 128 -13.05 13.06 35.23
N ARG A 129 -13.90 13.32 34.22
CA ARG A 129 -13.53 13.75 32.87
C ARG A 129 -12.77 12.70 32.03
N ALA A 130 -12.70 11.44 32.44
CA ALA A 130 -12.17 10.33 31.64
C ALA A 130 -13.23 9.64 30.73
N THR A 131 -14.43 10.21 30.58
CA THR A 131 -15.52 9.64 29.75
C THR A 131 -15.16 9.47 28.27
N TRP A 132 -14.13 10.16 27.78
CA TRP A 132 -13.55 9.97 26.45
C TRP A 132 -12.97 8.56 26.26
N LYS A 133 -12.65 7.82 27.33
CA LYS A 133 -12.20 6.42 27.24
C LYS A 133 -13.32 5.48 26.81
N ALA A 134 -14.55 5.69 27.31
CA ALA A 134 -15.70 4.92 26.84
C ALA A 134 -15.94 5.12 25.33
N LYS A 135 -15.80 6.36 24.84
CA LYS A 135 -15.80 6.65 23.40
C LYS A 135 -14.65 5.95 22.67
N ALA A 136 -13.43 6.00 23.21
CA ALA A 136 -12.27 5.34 22.60
C ALA A 136 -12.46 3.82 22.49
N ASN A 137 -13.05 3.17 23.49
CA ASN A 137 -13.35 1.74 23.47
C ASN A 137 -14.44 1.41 22.45
N ALA A 138 -15.51 2.21 22.38
CA ALA A 138 -16.54 2.06 21.35
C ALA A 138 -15.96 2.18 19.93
N TRP A 139 -15.09 3.18 19.70
CA TRP A 139 -14.40 3.33 18.41
C TRP A 139 -13.40 2.22 18.11
N ARG A 140 -12.71 1.67 19.13
CA ARG A 140 -11.89 0.47 18.96
C ARG A 140 -12.73 -0.69 18.45
N HIS A 141 -13.88 -0.93 19.07
CA HIS A 141 -14.80 -1.99 18.65
C HIS A 141 -15.28 -1.79 17.20
N GLN A 142 -15.68 -0.58 16.82
CA GLN A 142 -16.09 -0.28 15.44
C GLN A 142 -14.96 -0.51 14.43
N LYS A 143 -13.73 -0.07 14.77
CA LYS A 143 -12.53 -0.37 13.96
C LYS A 143 -12.30 -1.87 13.82
N ASP A 144 -12.43 -2.65 14.90
CA ASP A 144 -12.27 -4.11 14.85
C ASP A 144 -13.31 -4.74 13.92
N LEU A 145 -14.57 -4.33 14.01
CA LEU A 145 -15.61 -4.79 13.08
C LEU A 145 -15.26 -4.43 11.63
N MET A 146 -14.83 -3.20 11.36
CA MET A 146 -14.41 -2.74 10.03
C MET A 146 -13.26 -3.57 9.44
N LEU A 147 -12.30 -4.00 10.27
CA LEU A 147 -11.15 -4.78 9.82
C LEU A 147 -11.48 -6.26 9.63
N HIS A 148 -12.26 -6.84 10.54
CA HIS A 148 -12.46 -8.29 10.59
C HIS A 148 -13.66 -8.77 9.78
N VAL A 149 -14.80 -8.08 9.85
CA VAL A 149 -16.04 -8.56 9.23
C VAL A 149 -15.93 -8.70 7.70
N PRO A 150 -15.56 -7.66 6.93
CA PRO A 150 -15.46 -7.81 5.47
C PRO A 150 -14.29 -8.71 5.06
N TYR A 151 -13.22 -8.76 5.87
CA TYR A 151 -12.07 -9.63 5.64
C TYR A 151 -12.42 -11.11 5.74
N GLU A 152 -13.09 -11.52 6.83
CA GLU A 152 -13.52 -12.91 7.02
C GLU A 152 -14.62 -13.30 6.03
N TRP A 153 -15.49 -12.36 5.64
CA TRP A 153 -16.46 -12.59 4.57
C TRP A 153 -15.77 -12.98 3.25
N THR A 154 -14.78 -12.20 2.79
CA THR A 154 -14.04 -12.52 1.56
C THR A 154 -13.34 -13.87 1.66
N LYS A 155 -12.71 -14.19 2.81
CA LYS A 155 -12.08 -15.51 3.02
C LYS A 155 -13.09 -16.65 2.93
N LYS A 156 -14.29 -16.48 3.50
CA LYS A 156 -15.35 -17.47 3.42
C LYS A 156 -15.79 -17.71 1.97
N GLU A 157 -15.99 -16.65 1.19
CA GLU A 157 -16.33 -16.78 -0.23
C GLU A 157 -15.20 -17.42 -1.05
N MET A 158 -13.93 -17.14 -0.70
CA MET A 158 -12.78 -17.79 -1.34
C MET A 158 -12.74 -19.28 -1.03
N ALA A 159 -12.96 -19.68 0.21
CA ALA A 159 -13.02 -21.07 0.63
C ALA A 159 -14.20 -21.82 -0.02
N ALA A 160 -15.32 -21.13 -0.25
CA ALA A 160 -16.48 -21.66 -0.96
C ALA A 160 -16.30 -21.72 -2.49
N GLY A 161 -15.24 -21.12 -3.04
CA GLY A 161 -15.03 -21.02 -4.49
C GLY A 161 -15.96 -20.03 -5.20
N THR A 162 -16.66 -19.17 -4.47
CA THR A 162 -17.63 -18.18 -4.96
C THR A 162 -17.12 -16.75 -4.95
N ALA A 163 -15.89 -16.51 -4.45
CA ALA A 163 -15.31 -15.17 -4.35
C ALA A 163 -15.20 -14.45 -5.70
N VAL A 164 -15.75 -13.23 -5.74
CA VAL A 164 -15.50 -12.27 -6.81
C VAL A 164 -14.04 -11.77 -6.72
N PRO A 165 -13.31 -11.67 -7.85
CA PRO A 165 -11.97 -11.10 -7.87
C PRO A 165 -11.93 -9.69 -7.24
N SER A 166 -11.04 -9.50 -6.27
CA SER A 166 -10.91 -8.26 -5.51
C SER A 166 -9.45 -8.01 -5.10
N MET A 167 -9.14 -6.81 -4.60
CA MET A 167 -7.78 -6.51 -4.11
C MET A 167 -7.37 -7.47 -2.99
N LEU A 168 -8.30 -7.78 -2.07
CA LEU A 168 -8.06 -8.68 -0.96
C LEU A 168 -7.85 -10.12 -1.45
N SER A 169 -8.70 -10.63 -2.35
CA SER A 169 -8.52 -12.00 -2.86
C SER A 169 -7.21 -12.16 -3.62
N PHE A 170 -6.82 -11.15 -4.39
CA PHE A 170 -5.51 -11.07 -5.03
C PHE A 170 -4.36 -11.15 -4.03
N TRP A 171 -4.38 -10.35 -2.95
CA TRP A 171 -3.32 -10.36 -1.94
C TRP A 171 -3.28 -11.64 -1.10
N LEU A 172 -4.43 -12.21 -0.75
CA LEU A 172 -4.47 -13.49 -0.03
C LEU A 172 -3.84 -14.59 -0.88
N THR A 173 -4.18 -14.65 -2.16
CA THR A 173 -3.60 -15.61 -3.12
C THR A 173 -2.10 -15.41 -3.32
N ARG A 174 -1.66 -14.15 -3.40
CA ARG A 174 -0.28 -13.80 -3.72
C ARG A 174 0.67 -13.90 -2.53
N TYR A 175 0.24 -13.47 -1.35
CA TYR A 175 1.12 -13.24 -0.22
C TYR A 175 0.89 -14.19 0.95
N VAL A 176 -0.34 -14.65 1.13
CA VAL A 176 -0.71 -15.46 2.30
C VAL A 176 -0.67 -16.95 1.99
N HIS A 177 -1.00 -17.34 0.76
CA HIS A 177 -0.92 -18.73 0.28
C HIS A 177 0.42 -19.10 -0.37
N GLN A 178 1.39 -18.18 -0.41
CA GLN A 178 2.77 -18.43 -0.86
C GLN A 178 3.70 -18.28 0.34
N ASP A 179 4.85 -18.98 0.34
CA ASP A 179 5.87 -18.88 1.38
C ASP A 179 6.41 -17.45 1.50
N SER A 180 5.75 -16.65 2.34
CA SER A 180 6.17 -15.30 2.69
C SER A 180 7.28 -15.37 3.72
N PRO A 181 8.43 -14.68 3.53
CA PRO A 181 9.52 -14.62 4.52
C PRO A 181 9.10 -14.04 5.88
N LEU A 182 7.94 -13.40 5.96
CA LEU A 182 7.41 -12.78 7.18
C LEU A 182 6.58 -13.76 8.04
N GLY A 183 6.35 -14.98 7.56
CA GLY A 183 5.41 -15.92 8.16
C GLY A 183 3.94 -15.58 7.85
N PHE A 184 3.07 -16.57 8.00
CA PHE A 184 1.65 -16.46 7.67
C PHE A 184 0.95 -15.36 8.49
N VAL A 185 1.12 -15.35 9.82
CA VAL A 185 0.37 -14.46 10.73
C VAL A 185 0.65 -12.98 10.47
N GLU A 186 1.93 -12.58 10.37
CA GLU A 186 2.31 -11.18 10.15
C GLU A 186 1.90 -10.73 8.74
N MET A 187 2.03 -11.58 7.73
CA MET A 187 1.60 -11.25 6.38
C MET A 187 0.07 -11.09 6.31
N GLU A 188 -0.67 -11.99 6.94
CA GLU A 188 -2.13 -11.94 7.02
C GLU A 188 -2.59 -10.63 7.67
N ASP A 189 -1.97 -10.25 8.80
CA ASP A 189 -2.28 -9.00 9.47
C ASP A 189 -1.96 -7.76 8.61
N ARG A 190 -0.80 -7.75 7.92
CA ARG A 190 -0.46 -6.65 6.99
C ARG A 190 -1.47 -6.52 5.85
N VAL A 191 -1.94 -7.63 5.28
CA VAL A 191 -2.97 -7.65 4.22
C VAL A 191 -4.28 -7.10 4.76
N ARG A 192 -4.74 -7.57 5.93
CA ARG A 192 -5.97 -7.10 6.57
C ARG A 192 -5.95 -5.59 6.79
N TRP A 193 -4.85 -5.06 7.34
CA TRP A 193 -4.68 -3.62 7.56
C TRP A 193 -4.57 -2.83 6.26
N ALA A 194 -3.90 -3.36 5.22
CA ALA A 194 -3.82 -2.70 3.93
C ALA A 194 -5.20 -2.58 3.27
N ALA A 195 -6.00 -3.64 3.28
CA ALA A 195 -7.37 -3.65 2.78
C ALA A 195 -8.26 -2.65 3.55
N GLY A 196 -8.27 -2.74 4.88
CA GLY A 196 -9.03 -1.83 5.73
C GLY A 196 -8.60 -0.36 5.57
N THR A 197 -7.32 -0.09 5.29
CA THR A 197 -6.83 1.26 5.03
C THR A 197 -7.35 1.82 3.71
N ILE A 198 -7.34 1.04 2.62
CA ILE A 198 -7.89 1.50 1.34
C ILE A 198 -9.38 1.83 1.49
N PHE A 199 -10.11 0.95 2.16
CA PHE A 199 -11.54 1.12 2.33
C PHE A 199 -11.88 2.37 3.16
N SER A 200 -11.35 2.48 4.39
CA SER A 200 -11.60 3.63 5.26
C SER A 200 -11.16 4.96 4.64
N ALA A 201 -9.96 5.02 4.05
CA ALA A 201 -9.42 6.26 3.49
C ALA A 201 -10.14 6.71 2.21
N GLY A 202 -10.61 5.77 1.39
CA GLY A 202 -11.23 6.07 0.11
C GLY A 202 -12.72 6.42 0.19
N THR A 203 -13.43 6.02 1.25
CA THR A 203 -14.86 6.32 1.40
C THR A 203 -15.09 7.77 1.80
N ASP A 204 -14.65 8.18 3.00
CA ASP A 204 -15.03 9.47 3.60
C ASP A 204 -14.49 10.69 2.82
N THR A 205 -13.24 10.59 2.35
CA THR A 205 -12.61 11.67 1.56
C THR A 205 -13.30 11.90 0.21
N SER A 206 -13.75 10.83 -0.45
CA SER A 206 -14.49 10.91 -1.72
C SER A 206 -15.89 11.49 -1.53
N VAL A 207 -16.58 11.10 -0.45
CA VAL A 207 -17.89 11.66 -0.08
C VAL A 207 -17.78 13.15 0.21
N ALA A 208 -16.81 13.56 1.04
CA ALA A 208 -16.56 14.95 1.36
C ALA A 208 -16.25 15.78 0.10
N SER A 209 -15.42 15.26 -0.81
CA SER A 209 -15.04 15.96 -2.04
C SER A 209 -16.24 16.13 -2.98
N THR A 210 -17.10 15.11 -3.08
CA THR A 210 -18.33 15.18 -3.87
C THR A 210 -19.30 16.20 -3.27
N ARG A 211 -19.41 16.28 -1.94
CA ARG A 211 -20.23 17.32 -1.27
C ARG A 211 -19.69 18.72 -1.52
N VAL A 212 -18.37 18.91 -1.52
CA VAL A 212 -17.74 20.19 -1.90
C VAL A 212 -18.08 20.57 -3.34
N PHE A 213 -18.00 19.61 -4.27
CA PHE A 213 -18.41 19.83 -5.66
C PHE A 213 -19.86 20.30 -5.76
N ILE A 214 -20.77 19.59 -5.09
CA ILE A 214 -22.20 19.91 -5.10
C ILE A 214 -22.46 21.30 -4.52
N MET A 215 -21.85 21.64 -3.37
CA MET A 215 -21.90 22.98 -2.79
C MET A 215 -21.37 24.04 -3.76
N ALA A 216 -20.25 23.78 -4.45
CA ALA A 216 -19.69 24.70 -5.43
C ALA A 216 -20.66 24.94 -6.59
N MET A 217 -21.29 23.90 -7.13
CA MET A 217 -22.27 24.05 -8.23
C MET A 217 -23.50 24.83 -7.80
N ALA A 218 -23.97 24.65 -6.57
CA ALA A 218 -25.09 25.42 -6.01
C ALA A 218 -24.75 26.90 -5.82
N MET A 219 -23.51 27.21 -5.41
CA MET A 219 -23.05 28.58 -5.16
C MET A 219 -22.62 29.33 -6.43
N HIS A 220 -22.22 28.60 -7.48
CA HIS A 220 -21.66 29.15 -8.72
C HIS A 220 -22.45 28.66 -9.95
N PRO A 221 -23.69 29.15 -10.13
CA PRO A 221 -24.56 28.71 -11.23
C PRO A 221 -24.00 29.03 -12.62
N ASP A 222 -23.15 30.05 -12.75
CA ASP A 222 -22.42 30.39 -13.97
C ASP A 222 -21.42 29.30 -14.36
N VAL A 223 -20.68 28.78 -13.37
CA VAL A 223 -19.75 27.66 -13.57
C VAL A 223 -20.50 26.40 -13.95
N GLN A 224 -21.61 26.10 -13.25
CA GLN A 224 -22.48 24.98 -13.55
C GLN A 224 -23.03 25.05 -14.98
N ALA A 225 -23.56 26.20 -15.41
CA ALA A 225 -24.11 26.38 -16.75
C ALA A 225 -23.06 26.19 -17.85
N LYS A 226 -21.84 26.71 -17.65
CA LYS A 226 -20.73 26.52 -18.59
C LYS A 226 -20.31 25.05 -18.70
N ALA A 227 -20.34 24.32 -17.60
CA ALA A 227 -20.05 22.89 -17.56
C ALA A 227 -21.12 22.04 -18.27
N GLN A 228 -22.40 22.36 -18.04
CA GLN A 228 -23.52 21.74 -18.75
C GLN A 228 -23.45 21.99 -20.26
N ALA A 229 -23.08 23.21 -20.69
CA ALA A 229 -22.91 23.52 -22.11
C ALA A 229 -21.77 22.71 -22.77
N GLU A 230 -20.66 22.47 -22.07
CA GLU A 230 -19.59 21.58 -22.54
C GLU A 230 -20.10 20.14 -22.71
N ILE A 231 -20.81 19.61 -21.71
CA ILE A 231 -21.39 18.26 -21.76
C ILE A 231 -22.38 18.14 -22.92
N ASP A 232 -23.29 19.09 -23.08
CA ASP A 232 -24.29 19.07 -24.15
C ASP A 232 -23.64 19.09 -25.54
N ALA A 233 -22.59 19.89 -25.71
CA ALA A 233 -21.91 20.06 -26.99
C ALA A 233 -21.07 18.83 -27.38
N VAL A 234 -20.43 18.18 -26.41
CA VAL A 234 -19.49 17.07 -26.63
C VAL A 234 -20.19 15.71 -26.57
N ILE A 235 -21.07 15.52 -25.59
CA ILE A 235 -21.69 14.23 -25.24
C ILE A 235 -23.11 14.13 -25.81
N GLY A 236 -23.88 15.22 -25.77
CA GLY A 236 -25.26 15.26 -26.22
C GLY A 236 -26.22 14.56 -25.24
N THR A 237 -26.90 13.50 -25.71
CA THR A 237 -28.03 12.89 -24.96
C THR A 237 -27.70 11.62 -24.19
N ARG A 238 -26.46 11.13 -24.26
CA ARG A 238 -25.99 9.99 -23.46
C ARG A 238 -25.39 10.48 -22.14
N LEU A 239 -25.23 9.57 -21.17
CA LEU A 239 -24.47 9.88 -19.96
C LEU A 239 -22.97 9.90 -20.26
N PRO A 240 -22.19 10.78 -19.59
CA PRO A 240 -20.74 10.77 -19.66
C PRO A 240 -20.13 9.44 -19.18
N GLU A 241 -18.97 9.12 -19.74
CA GLU A 241 -18.15 7.94 -19.43
C GLU A 241 -16.71 8.36 -19.15
N MET A 242 -15.91 7.49 -18.53
CA MET A 242 -14.49 7.77 -18.27
C MET A 242 -13.70 7.95 -19.56
N ALA A 243 -14.11 7.31 -20.65
CA ALA A 243 -13.53 7.50 -21.97
C ALA A 243 -13.66 8.95 -22.49
N ASP A 244 -14.62 9.73 -21.98
CA ASP A 244 -14.86 11.12 -22.36
C ASP A 244 -13.96 12.11 -21.65
N GLN A 245 -13.19 11.66 -20.66
CA GLN A 245 -12.45 12.55 -19.75
C GLN A 245 -11.63 13.59 -20.52
N SER A 246 -10.86 13.16 -21.52
CA SER A 246 -10.01 14.04 -22.35
C SER A 246 -10.80 15.07 -23.18
N SER A 247 -12.08 14.80 -23.46
CA SER A 247 -12.96 15.67 -24.25
C SER A 247 -13.80 16.64 -23.40
N LEU A 248 -13.71 16.55 -22.07
CA LEU A 248 -14.39 17.42 -21.11
C LEU A 248 -13.39 18.25 -20.26
N PRO A 249 -12.58 19.12 -20.90
CA PRO A 249 -11.52 19.86 -20.22
C PRO A 249 -12.01 20.88 -19.19
N TYR A 250 -13.22 21.43 -19.31
CA TYR A 250 -13.77 22.32 -18.28
C TYR A 250 -14.21 21.52 -17.04
N ILE A 251 -14.80 20.33 -17.22
CA ILE A 251 -15.08 19.42 -16.09
C ILE A 251 -13.79 19.02 -15.36
N GLN A 252 -12.71 18.70 -16.08
CA GLN A 252 -11.41 18.41 -15.45
C GLN A 252 -10.91 19.58 -14.59
N ARG A 253 -11.08 20.81 -15.06
CA ARG A 253 -10.69 22.01 -14.30
C ARG A 253 -11.59 22.25 -13.09
N ILE A 254 -12.88 21.91 -13.17
CA ILE A 254 -13.78 21.91 -11.99
C ILE A 254 -13.29 20.91 -10.95
N VAL A 255 -12.91 19.69 -11.34
CA VAL A 255 -12.35 18.68 -10.43
C VAL A 255 -11.09 19.20 -9.73
N LYS A 256 -10.17 19.83 -10.46
CA LYS A 256 -8.98 20.48 -9.88
C LYS A 256 -9.34 21.58 -8.90
N GLU A 257 -10.30 22.43 -9.23
CA GLU A 257 -10.73 23.53 -8.36
C GLU A 257 -11.45 23.03 -7.11
N VAL A 258 -12.20 21.93 -7.19
CA VAL A 258 -12.81 21.27 -6.01
C VAL A 258 -11.72 20.83 -5.03
N PHE A 259 -10.65 20.20 -5.52
CA PHE A 259 -9.54 19.76 -4.67
C PHE A 259 -8.77 20.93 -4.04
N ARG A 260 -8.78 22.12 -4.67
CA ARG A 260 -8.10 23.32 -4.19
C ARG A 260 -8.94 24.17 -3.22
N TRP A 261 -10.20 24.46 -3.56
CA TRP A 261 -11.01 25.51 -2.92
C TRP A 261 -11.41 25.20 -1.48
N ARG A 262 -11.94 24.00 -1.25
CA ARG A 262 -12.34 23.50 0.08
C ARG A 262 -11.76 22.11 0.29
N MET A 263 -10.44 22.06 0.39
CA MET A 263 -9.67 20.83 0.63
C MET A 263 -10.21 20.09 1.86
N VAL A 264 -10.59 18.83 1.66
CA VAL A 264 -11.25 18.01 2.68
C VAL A 264 -10.30 17.53 3.77
N LEU A 265 -8.98 17.52 3.53
CA LEU A 265 -7.96 17.12 4.51
C LEU A 265 -6.87 18.20 4.64
N PRO A 266 -7.18 19.39 5.18
CA PRO A 266 -6.35 20.59 5.00
C PRO A 266 -5.00 20.58 5.74
N LEU A 267 -4.85 19.74 6.76
CA LEU A 267 -3.57 19.56 7.48
C LEU A 267 -2.83 18.29 7.06
N ALA A 268 -3.36 17.56 6.06
CA ALA A 268 -2.97 16.19 5.74
C ALA A 268 -2.96 15.31 7.01
N LEU A 269 -2.20 14.21 6.96
CA LEU A 269 -1.84 13.45 8.16
C LEU A 269 -0.52 14.00 8.70
N PRO A 270 -0.37 14.20 10.03
CA PRO A 270 0.86 14.76 10.60
C PRO A 270 2.09 13.90 10.28
N HIS A 271 3.18 14.56 9.88
CA HIS A 271 4.48 13.91 9.66
C HIS A 271 5.41 14.15 10.84
N THR A 272 6.36 13.25 11.07
CA THR A 272 7.38 13.38 12.12
C THR A 272 8.79 13.27 11.52
N CYS A 273 9.69 14.18 11.88
CA CYS A 273 11.09 14.12 11.48
C CYS A 273 11.80 12.91 12.10
N ILE A 274 12.40 12.05 11.27
CA ILE A 274 13.10 10.83 11.73
C ILE A 274 14.54 11.10 12.20
N GLN A 275 15.08 12.25 11.83
CA GLN A 275 16.38 12.78 12.20
C GLN A 275 16.31 14.31 12.19
N ASP A 276 17.31 14.97 12.75
CA ASP A 276 17.45 16.41 12.68
C ASP A 276 17.57 16.86 11.21
N ASP A 277 16.94 17.99 10.88
CA ASP A 277 16.93 18.56 9.54
C ASP A 277 17.03 20.10 9.60
N THR A 278 17.21 20.74 8.44
CA THR A 278 17.19 22.20 8.31
C THR A 278 16.40 22.60 7.08
N TYR A 279 15.36 23.42 7.27
CA TYR A 279 14.51 23.91 6.19
C TYR A 279 14.44 25.44 6.21
N LYS A 280 14.79 26.09 5.09
CA LYS A 280 14.86 27.56 4.97
C LYS A 280 15.64 28.24 6.11
N GLY A 281 16.73 27.61 6.56
CA GLY A 281 17.57 28.11 7.66
C GLY A 281 17.04 27.82 9.07
N TYR A 282 15.86 27.23 9.22
CA TYR A 282 15.32 26.80 10.50
C TYR A 282 15.74 25.37 10.80
N HIS A 283 16.33 25.15 11.97
CA HIS A 283 16.61 23.81 12.48
C HIS A 283 15.31 23.13 12.90
N ILE A 284 15.09 21.91 12.40
CA ILE A 284 13.94 21.07 12.72
C ILE A 284 14.47 19.83 13.46
N PRO A 285 14.25 19.71 14.77
CA PRO A 285 14.77 18.59 15.54
C PRO A 285 14.06 17.29 15.17
N LYS A 286 14.77 16.16 15.33
CA LYS A 286 14.19 14.83 15.29
C LYS A 286 12.98 14.76 16.22
N GLY A 287 11.89 14.16 15.74
CA GLY A 287 10.63 14.05 16.47
C GLY A 287 9.69 15.25 16.30
N ALA A 288 10.11 16.34 15.64
CA ALA A 288 9.23 17.46 15.34
C ALA A 288 8.07 17.03 14.41
N ILE A 289 6.86 17.53 14.71
CA ILE A 289 5.68 17.36 13.86
C ILE A 289 5.65 18.48 12.82
N VAL A 290 5.52 18.13 11.55
CA VAL A 290 5.47 19.09 10.43
C VAL A 290 4.17 18.94 9.63
N ALA A 291 3.66 20.07 9.14
CA ALA A 291 2.48 20.16 8.29
C ALA A 291 2.72 21.19 7.17
N ILE A 292 1.97 21.07 6.08
CA ILE A 292 2.03 22.00 4.94
C ILE A 292 0.79 22.89 5.01
N SER A 293 0.96 24.21 4.88
CA SER A 293 -0.12 25.20 4.84
C SER A 293 -0.35 25.71 3.43
N ASN A 294 -1.59 26.15 3.14
CA ASN A 294 -1.90 26.86 1.90
C ASN A 294 -1.11 28.18 1.82
N ASP A 295 -0.51 28.44 0.66
CA ASP A 295 0.22 29.67 0.36
C ASP A 295 -0.67 30.58 -0.51
N PRO A 296 -1.12 31.75 -0.01
CA PRO A 296 -1.96 32.66 -0.78
C PRO A 296 -1.24 33.29 -1.97
N THR A 297 0.09 33.23 -2.06
CA THR A 297 0.85 33.76 -3.21
C THR A 297 0.78 32.85 -4.45
N VAL A 298 0.35 31.59 -4.29
CA VAL A 298 0.28 30.61 -5.39
C VAL A 298 -1.07 30.68 -6.10
N TYR A 299 -2.15 30.95 -5.38
CA TYR A 299 -3.51 31.02 -5.92
C TYR A 299 -4.12 32.40 -5.66
N PRO A 300 -4.15 33.29 -6.67
CA PRO A 300 -4.89 34.55 -6.59
C PRO A 300 -6.37 34.30 -6.29
N ASP A 301 -6.95 35.15 -5.43
CA ASP A 301 -8.32 35.03 -4.92
C ASP A 301 -8.65 33.62 -4.40
N PRO A 302 -7.95 33.13 -3.35
CA PRO A 302 -8.01 31.73 -2.94
C PRO A 302 -9.40 31.31 -2.44
N ASP A 303 -10.23 32.25 -1.99
CA ASP A 303 -11.60 31.99 -1.54
C ASP A 303 -12.64 31.96 -2.66
N ARG A 304 -12.29 32.38 -3.88
CA ARG A 304 -13.16 32.29 -5.05
C ARG A 304 -13.04 30.92 -5.69
N PHE A 305 -14.17 30.26 -5.94
CA PHE A 305 -14.21 29.08 -6.78
C PHE A 305 -14.14 29.50 -8.26
N ASP A 306 -13.01 29.23 -8.92
CA ASP A 306 -12.78 29.61 -10.31
C ASP A 306 -12.03 28.50 -11.06
N PRO A 307 -12.73 27.63 -11.82
CA PRO A 307 -12.09 26.61 -12.65
C PRO A 307 -11.23 27.18 -13.79
N ASP A 308 -11.51 28.39 -14.28
CA ASP A 308 -10.76 28.97 -15.39
C ASP A 308 -9.33 29.37 -14.99
N ARG A 309 -9.01 29.41 -13.68
CA ARG A 309 -7.62 29.58 -13.22
C ARG A 309 -6.67 28.53 -13.80
N PHE A 310 -7.16 27.31 -14.05
CA PHE A 310 -6.38 26.22 -14.63
C PHE A 310 -6.34 26.25 -16.16
N LEU A 311 -6.80 27.31 -16.82
CA LEU A 311 -6.45 27.60 -18.22
C LEU A 311 -4.96 27.91 -18.38
N ASP A 312 -4.41 28.61 -17.39
CA ASP A 312 -2.99 28.85 -17.31
C ASP A 312 -2.30 27.57 -16.81
N LEU A 313 -1.58 26.91 -17.71
CA LEU A 313 -0.85 25.67 -17.42
C LEU A 313 0.32 25.87 -16.43
N SER A 314 0.68 27.12 -16.11
CA SER A 314 1.67 27.43 -15.09
C SER A 314 1.10 27.34 -13.66
N VAL A 315 -0.22 27.37 -13.50
CA VAL A 315 -0.87 27.21 -12.19
C VAL A 315 -0.71 25.77 -11.72
N PRO A 316 -0.01 25.53 -10.59
CA PRO A 316 0.23 24.18 -10.11
C PRO A 316 -1.05 23.55 -9.57
N ASP A 317 -1.14 22.22 -9.68
CA ASP A 317 -2.18 21.46 -8.98
C ASP A 317 -2.04 21.60 -7.47
N ALA A 318 -3.18 21.66 -6.78
CA ALA A 318 -3.21 21.75 -5.33
C ALA A 318 -2.53 20.53 -4.70
N PRO A 319 -1.78 20.70 -3.59
CA PRO A 319 -1.11 19.60 -2.89
C PRO A 319 -2.06 18.66 -2.14
N THR A 320 -3.30 18.49 -2.61
CA THR A 320 -4.39 17.76 -1.96
C THR A 320 -4.05 16.30 -1.68
N PHE A 321 -3.22 15.69 -2.51
CA PHE A 321 -2.74 14.31 -2.35
C PHE A 321 -1.36 14.21 -1.69
N GLY A 322 -0.79 15.33 -1.23
CA GLY A 322 0.54 15.38 -0.63
C GLY A 322 1.69 15.03 -1.59
N TYR A 323 2.90 14.93 -1.04
CA TYR A 323 4.12 14.69 -1.82
C TYR A 323 5.01 13.59 -1.21
N GLY A 324 5.94 13.11 -2.03
CA GLY A 324 7.01 12.20 -1.61
C GLY A 324 6.50 10.81 -1.22
N ARG A 325 7.19 10.17 -0.28
CA ARG A 325 6.93 8.76 0.10
C ARG A 325 5.51 8.53 0.66
N ARG A 326 4.90 9.57 1.24
CA ARG A 326 3.58 9.52 1.89
C ARG A 326 2.46 10.12 1.03
N SER A 327 2.69 10.37 -0.26
CA SER A 327 1.63 10.81 -1.17
C SER A 327 0.42 9.86 -1.15
N CYS A 328 -0.76 10.34 -1.48
CA CYS A 328 -1.96 9.49 -1.53
C CYS A 328 -1.78 8.39 -2.58
N PRO A 329 -2.00 7.10 -2.24
CA PRO A 329 -1.94 6.04 -3.24
C PRO A 329 -3.20 5.99 -4.12
N GLY A 330 -4.31 6.51 -3.63
CA GLY A 330 -5.62 6.48 -4.30
C GLY A 330 -5.93 7.71 -5.13
N SER A 331 -4.95 8.56 -5.48
CA SER A 331 -5.20 9.82 -6.20
C SER A 331 -5.95 9.60 -7.51
N HIS A 332 -5.50 8.64 -8.34
CA HIS A 332 -6.14 8.32 -9.62
C HIS A 332 -7.57 7.79 -9.45
N HIS A 333 -7.83 7.03 -8.38
CA HIS A 333 -9.18 6.56 -8.08
C HIS A 333 -10.10 7.70 -7.63
N ALA A 334 -9.60 8.59 -6.78
CA ALA A 334 -10.34 9.75 -6.30
C ALA A 334 -10.67 10.73 -7.43
N GLU A 335 -9.69 11.03 -8.30
CA GLU A 335 -9.87 11.87 -9.49
C GLU A 335 -10.91 11.29 -10.45
N ALA A 336 -10.80 9.99 -10.78
CA ALA A 336 -11.75 9.31 -11.66
C ALA A 336 -13.17 9.29 -11.06
N SER A 337 -13.29 8.95 -9.78
CA SER A 337 -14.58 8.88 -9.07
C SER A 337 -15.27 10.25 -9.00
N LEU A 338 -14.52 11.31 -8.66
CA LEU A 338 -15.06 12.66 -8.62
C LEU A 338 -15.42 13.17 -10.03
N PHE A 339 -14.59 12.88 -11.03
CA PHE A 339 -14.86 13.27 -12.41
C PHE A 339 -16.19 12.71 -12.92
N ILE A 340 -16.38 11.39 -12.81
CA ILE A 340 -17.55 10.74 -13.41
C ILE A 340 -18.85 11.08 -12.68
N ILE A 341 -18.82 11.18 -11.33
CA ILE A 341 -20.00 11.59 -10.58
C ILE A 341 -20.33 13.06 -10.83
N ALA A 342 -19.33 13.94 -10.93
CA ALA A 342 -19.55 15.35 -11.26
C ALA A 342 -20.16 15.53 -12.66
N ALA A 343 -19.58 14.88 -13.67
CA ALA A 343 -20.08 14.91 -15.04
C ALA A 343 -21.51 14.36 -15.13
N GLY A 344 -21.79 13.23 -14.47
CA GLY A 344 -23.12 12.63 -14.43
C GLY A 344 -24.16 13.48 -13.71
N LEU A 345 -23.79 14.10 -12.59
CA LEU A 345 -24.67 15.02 -11.86
C LEU A 345 -25.02 16.24 -12.73
N LEU A 346 -24.03 16.85 -13.40
CA LEU A 346 -24.25 17.99 -14.27
C LEU A 346 -25.04 17.64 -15.53
N ALA A 347 -24.88 16.42 -16.06
CA ALA A 347 -25.66 15.96 -17.20
C ALA A 347 -27.16 15.85 -16.87
N MET A 348 -27.50 15.42 -15.65
CA MET A 348 -28.86 15.05 -15.26
C MET A 348 -29.61 16.09 -14.41
N PHE A 349 -28.91 16.90 -13.64
CA PHE A 349 -29.51 17.75 -12.60
C PHE A 349 -29.11 19.21 -12.74
N ASN A 350 -29.98 20.09 -12.25
CA ASN A 350 -29.63 21.45 -11.87
C ASN A 350 -29.51 21.50 -10.35
N ILE A 351 -28.31 21.81 -9.86
CA ILE A 351 -28.00 21.88 -8.43
C ILE A 351 -28.21 23.33 -7.98
N ARG A 352 -29.09 23.56 -7.01
CA ARG A 352 -29.42 24.90 -6.50
C ARG A 352 -29.51 24.91 -4.98
N PRO A 353 -29.34 26.08 -4.33
CA PRO A 353 -29.69 26.23 -2.92
C PRO A 353 -31.16 25.90 -2.68
N ASP A 354 -31.49 25.43 -1.47
CA ASP A 354 -32.87 25.36 -0.99
C ASP A 354 -33.58 26.71 -1.10
N GLU A 355 -34.90 26.68 -1.18
CA GLU A 355 -35.74 27.87 -1.10
C GLU A 355 -36.35 28.03 0.30
N ASP A 356 -36.49 29.28 0.76
CA ASP A 356 -37.25 29.61 1.95
C ASP A 356 -38.76 29.38 1.74
N LYS A 357 -39.57 29.59 2.79
CA LYS A 357 -41.03 29.45 2.70
C LYS A 357 -41.69 30.38 1.67
N ASN A 358 -40.97 31.38 1.16
CA ASN A 358 -41.44 32.35 0.18
C ASN A 358 -40.88 32.07 -1.23
N GLY A 359 -40.14 30.97 -1.44
CA GLY A 359 -39.53 30.62 -2.73
C GLY A 359 -38.21 31.36 -3.04
N ASN A 360 -37.56 31.98 -2.05
CA ASN A 360 -36.28 32.65 -2.26
C ASN A 360 -35.11 31.71 -1.94
N PRO A 361 -34.02 31.68 -2.74
CA PRO A 361 -32.84 30.89 -2.44
C PRO A 361 -32.24 31.22 -1.08
N ILE A 362 -32.07 30.21 -0.22
CA ILE A 362 -31.39 30.30 1.06
C ILE A 362 -29.89 30.51 0.79
N PRO A 363 -29.27 31.60 1.28
CA PRO A 363 -27.85 31.85 1.04
C PRO A 363 -26.97 30.74 1.61
N LEU A 364 -26.23 30.06 0.73
CA LEU A 364 -25.23 29.08 1.14
C LEU A 364 -23.95 29.76 1.61
N LYS A 365 -23.36 29.25 2.69
CA LYS A 365 -22.03 29.63 3.15
C LYS A 365 -21.06 28.48 2.91
N PRO A 366 -19.84 28.74 2.41
CA PRO A 366 -18.86 27.69 2.13
C PRO A 366 -18.12 27.28 3.42
N GLU A 367 -18.89 27.01 4.48
CA GLU A 367 -18.39 26.63 5.80
C GLU A 367 -18.13 25.13 5.88
N MET A 368 -16.94 24.77 6.36
CA MET A 368 -16.53 23.39 6.58
C MET A 368 -16.65 23.01 8.05
N GLY A 369 -16.89 21.73 8.33
CA GLY A 369 -16.85 21.16 9.67
C GLY A 369 -15.57 21.54 10.42
N LEU A 370 -15.73 21.91 11.69
CA LEU A 370 -14.63 22.20 12.60
C LEU A 370 -14.49 20.99 13.54
N ASN A 371 -13.25 20.64 13.89
CA ASN A 371 -12.90 19.52 14.79
C ASN A 371 -13.01 18.10 14.22
N GLU A 372 -12.96 17.97 12.90
CA GLU A 372 -12.83 16.68 12.19
C GLU A 372 -11.61 16.72 11.27
N ALA A 373 -10.95 15.57 11.11
CA ALA A 373 -9.81 15.45 10.22
C ALA A 373 -10.22 15.62 8.75
N VAL A 374 -11.20 14.81 8.31
CA VAL A 374 -11.89 14.98 7.05
C VAL A 374 -12.99 16.00 7.27
N ARG A 375 -12.89 17.15 6.60
CA ARG A 375 -13.88 18.21 6.70
C ARG A 375 -14.94 18.04 5.63
N CYS A 376 -16.19 17.98 6.06
CA CYS A 376 -17.36 18.08 5.18
C CYS A 376 -17.96 19.49 5.21
N PRO A 377 -18.64 19.96 4.14
CA PRO A 377 -19.51 21.13 4.21
C PRO A 377 -20.56 20.98 5.31
N ARG A 378 -20.83 22.06 6.07
CA ARG A 378 -21.92 22.09 7.05
C ARG A 378 -23.26 22.19 6.33
N GLN A 379 -24.23 21.34 6.73
CA GLN A 379 -25.65 21.37 6.33
C GLN A 379 -25.92 22.00 4.95
N THR A 380 -25.92 21.16 3.91
CA THR A 380 -26.44 21.54 2.60
C THR A 380 -27.75 20.79 2.38
N THR A 381 -28.87 21.47 2.57
CA THR A 381 -30.11 21.10 1.89
C THR A 381 -30.11 21.83 0.55
N MET A 382 -30.46 21.12 -0.52
CA MET A 382 -30.51 21.67 -1.87
C MET A 382 -31.81 21.27 -2.53
N ASP A 383 -32.41 22.23 -3.24
CA ASP A 383 -33.55 21.98 -4.10
C ASP A 383 -33.06 21.35 -5.41
N TYR A 384 -33.79 20.31 -5.83
CA TYR A 384 -33.48 19.52 -7.01
C TYR A 384 -34.65 19.61 -7.99
N GLN A 385 -34.55 20.58 -8.90
CA GLN A 385 -35.33 20.51 -10.13
C GLN A 385 -34.53 19.71 -11.14
N ASN A 386 -34.99 18.49 -11.40
CA ASN A 386 -34.53 17.66 -12.51
C ASN A 386 -34.35 18.53 -13.76
N ARG A 387 -33.24 18.37 -14.47
CA ARG A 387 -32.98 19.14 -15.69
C ARG A 387 -34.05 18.77 -16.73
N VAL A 388 -35.10 19.58 -16.85
CA VAL A 388 -36.18 19.39 -17.84
C VAL A 388 -35.55 19.45 -19.23
N GLY A 389 -35.40 18.30 -19.92
CA GLY A 389 -34.78 18.27 -21.25
C GLY A 389 -34.25 16.93 -21.77
N SER A 390 -34.10 15.87 -20.97
CA SER A 390 -33.67 14.56 -21.51
C SER A 390 -34.83 13.68 -22.00
N LYS A 391 -35.33 14.02 -23.22
CA LYS A 391 -36.28 13.37 -24.19
C LYS A 391 -37.80 13.54 -23.96
N PHE A 392 -38.67 13.86 -24.92
CA PHE A 392 -38.65 13.90 -26.41
C PHE A 392 -39.44 15.12 -26.92
N GLY A 393 -38.89 15.90 -27.85
CA GLY A 393 -39.59 16.99 -28.57
C GLY A 393 -39.70 18.33 -27.84
N GLY A 394 -38.90 19.32 -28.24
CA GLY A 394 -39.14 20.72 -27.92
C GLY A 394 -37.87 21.51 -27.60
N GLY A 395 -37.32 22.22 -28.59
CA GLY A 395 -36.22 23.18 -28.42
C GLY A 395 -35.28 23.18 -29.63
N GLY A 396 -35.57 24.02 -30.62
CA GLY A 396 -35.03 23.97 -31.98
C GLY A 396 -33.51 23.96 -32.10
N VAL A 397 -33.02 23.09 -32.99
CA VAL A 397 -31.63 22.96 -33.41
C VAL A 397 -31.29 24.11 -34.36
N ALA A 398 -30.22 24.86 -34.11
CA ALA A 398 -29.62 25.75 -35.10
C ALA A 398 -29.29 24.92 -36.36
N GLY A 399 -29.78 25.35 -37.52
CA GLY A 399 -29.77 24.52 -38.72
C GLY A 399 -28.37 24.04 -39.10
N ALA A 400 -28.26 22.88 -39.76
CA ALA A 400 -26.99 22.33 -40.25
C ALA A 400 -26.19 23.31 -41.14
N SER A 401 -26.86 24.33 -41.69
CA SER A 401 -26.23 25.46 -42.38
C SER A 401 -25.44 26.36 -41.43
N GLU A 402 -26.05 26.80 -40.32
CA GLU A 402 -25.42 27.70 -39.34
C GLU A 402 -24.27 27.00 -38.60
N ALA A 403 -24.47 25.74 -38.20
CA ALA A 403 -23.41 24.94 -37.56
C ALA A 403 -22.19 24.73 -38.48
N ASN A 404 -22.39 24.65 -39.80
CA ASN A 404 -21.31 24.54 -40.78
C ASN A 404 -20.61 25.87 -41.06
N VAL A 405 -21.34 26.99 -41.01
CA VAL A 405 -20.76 28.34 -41.10
C VAL A 405 -19.88 28.59 -39.88
N ASP A 406 -20.39 28.34 -38.68
CA ASP A 406 -19.67 28.55 -37.43
C ASP A 406 -18.44 27.63 -37.30
N ARG A 407 -18.55 26.37 -37.75
CA ARG A 407 -17.41 25.44 -37.86
C ARG A 407 -16.34 25.94 -38.83
N ARG A 408 -16.72 26.50 -39.98
CA ARG A 408 -15.78 27.07 -40.95
C ARG A 408 -15.11 28.34 -40.41
N GLU A 409 -15.86 29.20 -39.74
CA GLU A 409 -15.35 30.42 -39.09
C GLU A 409 -14.32 30.07 -38.01
N ARG A 410 -14.61 29.04 -37.20
CA ARG A 410 -13.77 28.59 -36.09
C ARG A 410 -12.49 27.90 -36.56
N LEU A 411 -12.56 27.06 -37.59
CA LEU A 411 -11.37 26.45 -38.23
C LEU A 411 -10.49 27.50 -38.91
N ARG A 412 -11.08 28.54 -39.49
CA ARG A 412 -10.35 29.67 -40.08
C ARG A 412 -9.60 30.48 -39.02
N LYS A 413 -10.19 30.73 -37.84
CA LYS A 413 -9.53 31.41 -36.72
C LYS A 413 -8.38 30.58 -36.13
N LEU A 414 -8.59 29.28 -35.91
CA LEU A 414 -7.55 28.37 -35.43
C LEU A 414 -6.35 28.32 -36.37
N ALA A 415 -6.56 28.26 -37.69
CA ALA A 415 -5.49 28.25 -38.68
C ALA A 415 -4.69 29.57 -38.77
N LEU A 416 -5.32 30.71 -38.47
CA LEU A 416 -4.65 32.02 -38.40
C LEU A 416 -3.82 32.18 -37.12
N GLU A 417 -4.16 31.47 -36.04
CA GLU A 417 -3.42 31.52 -34.77
C GLU A 417 -2.20 30.58 -34.72
N THR A 418 -2.12 29.55 -35.55
CA THR A 418 -1.05 28.52 -35.46
C THR A 418 0.13 28.68 -36.42
N ILE A 419 0.07 29.53 -37.45
CA ILE A 419 1.12 29.62 -38.48
C ILE A 419 1.55 31.06 -38.70
N ASP A 420 2.75 31.40 -38.24
CA ASP A 420 3.44 32.65 -38.57
C ASP A 420 3.97 32.59 -40.01
N LEU A 421 3.16 33.09 -40.96
CA LEU A 421 3.47 33.10 -42.40
C LEU A 421 4.78 33.83 -42.74
N ALA A 422 5.32 34.67 -41.85
CA ALA A 422 6.60 35.34 -42.07
C ALA A 422 7.80 34.40 -41.91
N LYS A 423 7.62 33.23 -41.27
CA LYS A 423 8.67 32.24 -41.00
C LYS A 423 8.68 31.06 -41.98
N ASP A 424 7.75 31.01 -42.93
CA ASP A 424 7.74 29.96 -43.95
C ASP A 424 8.83 30.25 -45.01
N PRO A 425 9.86 29.39 -45.17
CA PRO A 425 10.97 29.65 -46.10
C PRO A 425 10.55 29.53 -47.58
N TYR A 426 9.35 29.04 -47.88
CA TYR A 426 8.86 28.80 -49.23
C TYR A 426 7.85 29.84 -49.73
N ILE A 427 7.52 30.85 -48.92
CA ILE A 427 6.62 31.94 -49.31
C ILE A 427 7.38 33.09 -49.97
N LEU A 428 6.83 33.63 -51.07
CA LEU A 428 7.30 34.86 -51.69
C LEU A 428 6.12 35.79 -51.94
N ARG A 429 6.22 37.04 -51.48
CA ARG A 429 5.27 38.11 -51.80
C ARG A 429 5.75 38.85 -53.04
N ASN A 430 4.96 38.83 -54.12
CA ASN A 430 5.26 39.60 -55.32
C ASN A 430 4.82 41.07 -55.15
N HIS A 431 5.40 41.97 -55.94
CA HIS A 431 5.14 43.43 -55.89
C HIS A 431 3.69 43.82 -56.19
N LEU A 432 2.85 42.88 -56.64
CA LEU A 432 1.42 43.03 -56.90
C LEU A 432 0.53 42.46 -55.78
N GLY A 433 1.09 42.03 -54.64
CA GLY A 433 0.35 41.53 -53.49
C GLY A 433 -0.09 40.06 -53.56
N SER A 434 0.23 39.34 -54.64
CA SER A 434 0.01 37.89 -54.75
C SER A 434 1.10 37.08 -54.04
N LEU A 435 0.71 35.93 -53.48
CA LEU A 435 1.59 35.01 -52.76
C LEU A 435 2.01 33.86 -53.67
N GLU A 436 3.30 33.60 -53.75
CA GLU A 436 3.85 32.51 -54.54
C GLU A 436 4.50 31.45 -53.64
N CYS A 437 4.20 30.18 -53.91
CA CYS A 437 4.84 29.04 -53.27
C CYS A 437 6.06 28.60 -54.08
N ARG A 438 7.28 28.90 -53.61
CA ARG A 438 8.53 28.54 -54.29
C ARG A 438 8.77 27.04 -54.39
N LEU A 439 8.09 26.24 -53.58
CA LEU A 439 8.20 24.78 -53.59
C LEU A 439 7.32 24.12 -54.68
N CYS A 440 6.21 24.77 -55.05
CA CYS A 440 5.22 24.25 -55.99
C CYS A 440 5.06 25.10 -57.26
N LEU A 441 5.64 26.30 -57.28
CA LEU A 441 5.50 27.32 -58.33
C LEU A 441 4.03 27.67 -58.61
N THR A 442 3.23 27.80 -57.55
CA THR A 442 1.82 28.16 -57.63
C THR A 442 1.59 29.54 -57.04
N LEU A 443 0.74 30.33 -57.72
CA LEU A 443 0.32 31.66 -57.31
C LEU A 443 -1.00 31.58 -56.54
N HIS A 444 -1.11 32.35 -55.47
CA HIS A 444 -2.23 32.42 -54.55
C HIS A 444 -2.64 33.88 -54.37
N THR A 445 -3.95 34.13 -54.44
CA THR A 445 -4.51 35.49 -54.40
C THR A 445 -4.64 36.05 -52.99
N ASN A 446 -4.63 35.19 -51.96
CA ASN A 446 -4.69 35.58 -50.56
C ASN A 446 -4.02 34.52 -49.66
N GLU A 447 -3.75 34.90 -48.41
CA GLU A 447 -3.08 34.06 -47.40
C GLU A 447 -3.85 32.75 -47.11
N GLY A 448 -5.19 32.79 -47.14
CA GLY A 448 -6.02 31.61 -46.96
C GLY A 448 -5.87 30.57 -48.07
N SER A 449 -5.77 31.02 -49.33
CA SER A 449 -5.54 30.15 -50.49
C SER A 449 -4.15 29.50 -50.45
N TYR A 450 -3.15 30.23 -49.94
CA TYR A 450 -1.79 29.72 -49.73
C TYR A 450 -1.76 28.64 -48.64
N LEU A 451 -2.38 28.88 -47.48
CA LEU A 451 -2.46 27.92 -46.38
C LEU A 451 -3.21 26.63 -46.76
N ALA A 452 -4.28 26.73 -47.57
CA ALA A 452 -4.96 25.55 -48.08
C ALA A 452 -4.06 24.73 -49.04
N HIS A 453 -3.18 25.40 -49.79
CA HIS A 453 -2.24 24.76 -50.70
C HIS A 453 -1.10 24.02 -49.98
N THR A 454 -0.58 24.56 -48.87
CA THR A 454 0.52 23.92 -48.11
C THR A 454 0.10 22.59 -47.47
N GLN A 455 -1.19 22.46 -47.12
CA GLN A 455 -1.80 21.20 -46.68
C GLN A 455 -2.13 20.23 -47.85
N GLY A 456 -1.93 20.66 -49.10
CA GLY A 456 -2.20 19.85 -50.28
C GLY A 456 -1.18 18.74 -50.52
N LYS A 457 -1.65 17.57 -50.97
CA LYS A 457 -0.83 16.36 -51.21
C LYS A 457 0.39 16.60 -52.11
N LYS A 458 0.26 17.47 -53.12
CA LYS A 458 1.35 17.85 -54.04
C LYS A 458 2.47 18.63 -53.34
N HIS A 459 2.11 19.55 -52.44
CA HIS A 459 3.07 20.35 -51.68
C HIS A 459 3.87 19.48 -50.70
N GLN A 460 3.16 18.62 -49.96
CA GLN A 460 3.77 17.66 -49.03
C GLN A 460 4.74 16.68 -49.74
N THR A 461 4.38 16.23 -50.94
CA THR A 461 5.24 15.32 -51.73
C THR A 461 6.52 16.02 -52.21
N ASN A 462 6.45 17.28 -52.61
CA ASN A 462 7.62 18.05 -53.04
C ASN A 462 8.56 18.36 -51.87
N LEU A 463 8.02 18.61 -50.68
CA LEU A 463 8.79 18.82 -49.45
C LEU A 463 9.62 17.57 -49.11
N ALA A 464 8.99 16.39 -49.15
CA ALA A 464 9.65 15.11 -48.92
C ALA A 464 10.74 14.80 -49.96
N ARG A 465 10.50 15.10 -51.25
CA ARG A 465 11.52 14.91 -52.32
C ARG A 465 12.74 15.79 -52.14
N ARG A 466 12.58 17.01 -51.61
CA ARG A 466 13.68 17.94 -51.39
C ARG A 466 14.55 17.51 -50.20
N ALA A 467 13.90 17.09 -49.10
CA ALA A 467 14.59 16.48 -47.96
C ALA A 467 15.43 15.25 -48.37
N ALA A 468 14.90 14.41 -49.27
CA ALA A 468 15.62 13.25 -49.79
C ALA A 468 16.81 13.60 -50.70
N ARG A 469 16.78 14.77 -51.38
CA ARG A 469 17.85 15.24 -52.26
C ARG A 469 18.98 15.90 -51.47
N ASP A 470 18.65 16.69 -50.46
CA ASP A 470 19.62 17.31 -49.54
C ASP A 470 20.40 16.24 -48.75
N ALA A 471 19.73 15.14 -48.38
CA ALA A 471 20.39 13.96 -47.81
C ALA A 471 21.39 13.29 -48.77
N LYS A 472 21.16 13.37 -50.08
CA LYS A 472 21.99 12.75 -51.12
C LYS A 472 23.21 13.59 -51.50
N ASP A 473 23.05 14.92 -51.57
CA ASP A 473 24.16 15.84 -51.87
C ASP A 473 25.19 15.89 -50.73
N THR A 474 24.77 15.58 -49.50
CA THR A 474 25.67 15.49 -48.34
C THR A 474 26.62 14.27 -48.40
N GLN A 475 26.33 13.26 -49.23
CA GLN A 475 27.14 12.02 -49.33
C GLN A 475 28.22 12.03 -50.43
N LEU A 476 28.28 13.05 -51.30
CA LEU A 476 29.13 13.03 -52.51
C LEU A 476 30.47 13.79 -52.43
N VAL A 477 30.90 14.24 -51.25
CA VAL A 477 32.22 14.88 -51.08
C VAL A 477 33.11 14.01 -50.20
N THR A 478 33.86 13.05 -50.77
CA THR A 478 35.17 12.62 -50.24
C THR A 478 35.91 11.68 -51.23
N ALA A 479 37.16 12.01 -51.52
CA ALA A 479 38.21 11.14 -52.10
C ALA A 479 39.56 11.53 -51.46
N PRO A 480 40.66 10.75 -51.65
CA PRO A 480 41.19 9.76 -50.71
C PRO A 480 42.35 10.27 -49.80
N ALA A 481 42.65 9.45 -48.80
CA ALA A 481 43.41 9.77 -47.59
C ALA A 481 44.93 9.99 -47.75
N PRO A 482 45.51 10.78 -46.82
CA PRO A 482 46.75 10.43 -46.15
C PRO A 482 46.51 10.19 -44.66
N ALA A 483 47.38 9.35 -44.08
CA ALA A 483 47.35 8.95 -42.67
C ALA A 483 47.38 10.17 -41.74
N ALA A 484 46.32 10.34 -40.94
CA ALA A 484 46.21 11.42 -39.97
C ALA A 484 45.58 10.92 -38.67
N THR A 485 46.34 11.13 -37.59
CA THR A 485 45.91 11.28 -36.20
C THR A 485 44.41 11.39 -36.00
N VAL A 486 43.85 10.44 -35.23
CA VAL A 486 42.45 10.39 -34.82
C VAL A 486 42.00 11.78 -34.35
N PRO A 487 41.15 12.50 -35.12
CA PRO A 487 40.66 13.81 -34.72
C PRO A 487 39.68 13.59 -33.57
N ARG A 488 39.99 14.15 -32.40
CA ARG A 488 39.04 14.21 -31.27
C ARG A 488 37.90 15.14 -31.68
N LYS A 489 36.79 14.56 -32.16
CA LYS A 489 35.56 15.31 -32.40
C LYS A 489 35.01 15.79 -31.05
N MET A 490 34.99 17.10 -30.83
CA MET A 490 34.30 17.72 -29.70
C MET A 490 32.85 17.98 -30.11
N PHE A 491 31.91 17.36 -29.40
CA PHE A 491 30.48 17.61 -29.54
C PHE A 491 29.93 18.21 -28.25
N ILE A 492 28.87 19.01 -28.38
CA ILE A 492 28.12 19.56 -27.25
C ILE A 492 27.26 18.43 -26.67
N LYS A 493 27.52 18.06 -25.41
CA LYS A 493 26.75 17.02 -24.71
C LYS A 493 25.41 17.58 -24.26
N ILE A 494 24.34 16.84 -24.51
CA ILE A 494 22.95 17.29 -24.22
C ILE A 494 22.49 16.98 -22.79
N GLY A 495 23.36 16.41 -21.95
CA GLY A 495 23.09 16.08 -20.55
C GLY A 495 23.18 14.57 -20.24
N ARG A 496 22.72 14.18 -19.05
CA ARG A 496 22.73 12.79 -18.57
C ARG A 496 21.48 12.03 -19.05
N PRO A 497 21.62 10.79 -19.54
CA PRO A 497 20.48 9.98 -19.95
C PRO A 497 19.70 9.45 -18.73
N GLY A 498 18.40 9.22 -18.90
CA GLY A 498 17.56 8.57 -17.88
C GLY A 498 17.90 7.09 -17.75
N TYR A 499 17.90 6.54 -16.53
CA TYR A 499 18.21 5.13 -16.33
C TYR A 499 17.39 4.49 -15.22
N ARG A 500 17.25 3.16 -15.27
CA ARG A 500 16.65 2.30 -14.25
C ARG A 500 17.60 1.15 -13.95
N VAL A 501 17.90 0.92 -12.67
CA VAL A 501 18.73 -0.20 -12.22
C VAL A 501 17.88 -1.09 -11.32
N THR A 502 17.81 -2.37 -11.64
CA THR A 502 17.05 -3.38 -10.92
C THR A 502 18.02 -4.46 -10.45
N LYS A 503 17.98 -4.84 -9.17
CA LYS A 503 18.73 -6.01 -8.68
C LYS A 503 18.03 -7.28 -9.18
N VAL A 504 18.80 -8.23 -9.70
CA VAL A 504 18.28 -9.50 -10.22
C VAL A 504 18.89 -10.64 -9.42
N ARG A 505 18.11 -11.69 -9.19
CA ARG A 505 18.53 -12.92 -8.51
C ARG A 505 18.03 -14.10 -9.33
N ASP A 506 18.89 -15.07 -9.60
CA ASP A 506 18.49 -16.31 -10.28
C ASP A 506 17.92 -17.29 -9.24
N PRO A 507 16.63 -17.67 -9.32
CA PRO A 507 16.01 -18.61 -8.38
C PRO A 507 16.37 -20.08 -8.65
N LEU A 508 16.76 -20.46 -9.87
CA LEU A 508 16.87 -21.87 -10.27
C LEU A 508 18.13 -22.56 -9.73
N MET A 509 19.19 -21.80 -9.44
CA MET A 509 20.43 -22.34 -8.85
C MET A 509 20.36 -22.53 -7.34
N ALA A 510 19.32 -22.02 -6.65
CA ALA A 510 19.08 -22.36 -5.25
C ALA A 510 18.55 -23.80 -5.08
N ALA A 511 18.02 -24.40 -6.15
CA ALA A 511 17.34 -25.70 -6.10
C ALA A 511 18.20 -26.88 -6.61
N SER A 512 19.28 -26.66 -7.36
CA SER A 512 19.97 -27.72 -8.11
C SER A 512 21.41 -28.06 -7.70
N ALA A 513 22.01 -27.36 -6.72
CA ALA A 513 23.29 -27.76 -6.15
C ALA A 513 23.35 -27.41 -4.66
N GLY A 514 23.43 -28.43 -3.81
CA GLY A 514 23.53 -28.28 -2.36
C GLY A 514 24.56 -27.23 -1.95
N GLY A 515 24.09 -26.16 -1.31
CA GLY A 515 24.95 -25.16 -0.64
C GLY A 515 25.38 -23.95 -1.47
N GLY A 516 24.94 -23.77 -2.72
CA GLY A 516 25.25 -22.56 -3.50
C GLY A 516 24.21 -21.45 -3.29
N GLY A 517 24.55 -20.37 -2.59
CA GLY A 517 23.65 -19.20 -2.47
C GLY A 517 23.21 -18.67 -3.85
N ALA A 518 21.93 -18.30 -3.98
CA ALA A 518 21.39 -17.84 -5.27
C ALA A 518 22.18 -16.66 -5.85
N LYS A 519 22.57 -16.78 -7.14
CA LYS A 519 23.40 -15.80 -7.83
C LYS A 519 22.71 -14.44 -7.87
N GLU A 520 23.47 -13.40 -7.59
CA GLU A 520 23.01 -12.01 -7.56
C GLU A 520 23.60 -11.23 -8.74
N GLY A 521 22.84 -10.29 -9.26
CA GLY A 521 23.27 -9.42 -10.34
C GLY A 521 22.45 -8.15 -10.44
N MET A 522 22.65 -7.44 -11.54
CA MET A 522 21.94 -6.19 -11.83
C MET A 522 21.50 -6.16 -13.30
N MET A 523 20.31 -5.62 -13.52
CA MET A 523 19.75 -5.27 -14.81
C MET A 523 19.69 -3.75 -14.91
N VAL A 524 20.30 -3.19 -15.95
CA VAL A 524 20.38 -1.74 -16.19
C VAL A 524 19.68 -1.41 -17.50
N GLN A 525 18.78 -0.44 -17.46
CA GLN A 525 18.04 0.06 -18.62
C GLN A 525 18.30 1.56 -18.74
N VAL A 526 18.90 1.99 -19.85
CA VAL A 526 19.26 3.39 -20.13
C VAL A 526 18.41 3.90 -21.30
N HIS A 527 17.66 4.98 -21.07
CA HIS A 527 16.75 5.61 -22.03
C HIS A 527 17.50 6.73 -22.77
N LEU A 528 17.58 6.64 -24.10
CA LEU A 528 18.39 7.50 -24.95
C LEU A 528 17.56 8.08 -26.12
N PRO A 529 16.46 8.82 -25.86
CA PRO A 529 15.50 9.24 -26.89
C PRO A 529 16.09 10.15 -27.99
N GLN A 530 17.19 10.84 -27.67
CA GLN A 530 17.90 11.74 -28.59
C GLN A 530 19.28 11.20 -28.99
N ILE A 531 19.47 9.87 -28.95
CA ILE A 531 20.71 9.26 -29.46
C ILE A 531 20.87 9.59 -30.93
N LYS A 532 22.11 9.84 -31.35
CA LYS A 532 22.41 10.13 -32.74
C LYS A 532 22.09 8.92 -33.63
N GLU A 533 21.58 9.17 -34.84
CA GLU A 533 21.39 8.14 -35.87
C GLU A 533 22.72 7.40 -36.14
N ASP A 534 22.65 6.07 -36.29
CA ASP A 534 23.77 5.13 -36.46
C ASP A 534 24.73 4.96 -35.25
N VAL A 535 24.41 5.51 -34.08
CA VAL A 535 25.20 5.28 -32.84
C VAL A 535 24.58 4.19 -31.99
N ILE A 536 25.38 3.17 -31.66
CA ILE A 536 24.99 2.10 -30.73
C ILE A 536 25.63 2.36 -29.35
N PRO A 537 24.84 2.36 -28.25
CA PRO A 537 25.37 2.49 -26.90
C PRO A 537 26.35 1.38 -26.54
N ARG A 538 27.38 1.71 -25.76
CA ARG A 538 28.37 0.74 -25.28
C ARG A 538 28.50 0.78 -23.76
N ARG A 539 28.76 -0.39 -23.17
CA ARG A 539 29.10 -0.53 -21.75
C ARG A 539 30.51 -1.08 -21.55
N ARG A 540 31.13 -0.74 -20.43
CA ARG A 540 32.41 -1.32 -19.98
C ARG A 540 32.51 -1.29 -18.47
N PHE A 541 33.08 -2.35 -17.88
CA PHE A 541 33.52 -2.35 -16.48
C PHE A 541 34.93 -1.77 -16.36
N MET A 542 35.12 -0.93 -15.35
CA MET A 542 36.33 -0.16 -15.10
C MET A 542 36.72 -0.35 -13.64
N SER A 543 38.00 -0.59 -13.38
CA SER A 543 38.51 -0.73 -12.01
C SER A 543 38.48 0.61 -11.25
N ALA A 544 38.47 0.56 -9.92
CA ALA A 544 38.55 1.78 -9.10
C ALA A 544 39.85 2.60 -9.29
N TRP A 545 40.91 1.97 -9.83
CA TRP A 545 42.21 2.61 -10.09
C TRP A 545 42.30 3.27 -11.46
N GLU A 546 41.48 2.84 -12.42
CA GLU A 546 41.47 3.39 -13.79
C GLU A 546 40.73 4.74 -13.85
N GLN A 547 39.75 4.97 -12.97
CA GLN A 547 39.04 6.23 -12.88
C GLN A 547 39.88 7.31 -12.16
N LYS A 548 39.77 8.57 -12.62
CA LYS A 548 40.54 9.71 -12.11
C LYS A 548 39.69 10.79 -11.41
N LYS A 549 38.42 10.49 -11.09
CA LYS A 549 37.47 11.46 -10.52
C LYS A 549 37.38 11.38 -9.00
N GLU A 550 37.40 10.17 -8.46
CA GLU A 550 37.27 9.88 -7.03
C GLU A 550 38.55 9.19 -6.52
N GLN A 551 38.74 9.13 -5.20
CA GLN A 551 39.84 8.34 -4.64
C GLN A 551 39.56 6.83 -4.87
N PRO A 552 40.54 6.04 -5.35
CA PRO A 552 40.35 4.60 -5.58
C PRO A 552 39.94 3.86 -4.30
N ASN A 553 38.80 3.17 -4.34
CA ASN A 553 38.34 2.31 -3.25
C ASN A 553 38.22 0.85 -3.76
N ARG A 554 38.95 -0.07 -3.12
CA ARG A 554 39.01 -1.49 -3.51
C ARG A 554 37.69 -2.25 -3.33
N ALA A 555 36.75 -1.73 -2.54
CA ALA A 555 35.43 -2.33 -2.34
C ALA A 555 34.50 -2.17 -3.56
N TYR A 556 34.85 -1.28 -4.50
CA TYR A 556 33.99 -0.94 -5.64
C TYR A 556 34.71 -1.05 -6.97
N GLN A 557 33.95 -1.31 -8.02
CA GLN A 557 34.32 -1.12 -9.41
C GLN A 557 33.23 -0.28 -10.10
N TYR A 558 33.47 0.18 -11.32
CA TYR A 558 32.60 1.12 -12.01
C TYR A 558 32.09 0.53 -13.32
N LEU A 559 30.78 0.53 -13.49
CA LEU A 559 30.13 0.20 -14.77
C LEU A 559 29.87 1.50 -15.53
N ILE A 560 30.50 1.68 -16.69
CA ILE A 560 30.36 2.85 -17.54
C ILE A 560 29.42 2.53 -18.70
N VAL A 561 28.50 3.44 -19.00
CA VAL A 561 27.70 3.43 -20.23
C VAL A 561 27.97 4.71 -21.01
N ALA A 562 28.30 4.57 -22.29
CA ALA A 562 28.58 5.68 -23.20
C ALA A 562 27.69 5.59 -24.44
N ALA A 563 27.04 6.69 -24.78
CA ALA A 563 26.24 6.85 -25.99
C ALA A 563 26.24 8.33 -26.40
N GLU A 564 26.54 8.62 -27.66
CA GLU A 564 26.54 10.01 -28.16
C GLU A 564 25.11 10.45 -28.54
N PRO A 565 24.67 11.69 -28.24
CA PRO A 565 25.42 12.83 -27.69
C PRO A 565 25.32 13.00 -26.16
N TYR A 566 24.96 11.95 -25.42
CA TYR A 566 24.80 12.00 -23.97
C TYR A 566 26.14 12.03 -23.21
N GLU A 567 26.09 12.49 -21.96
CA GLU A 567 27.19 12.26 -21.02
C GLU A 567 27.33 10.77 -20.69
N SER A 568 28.57 10.27 -20.69
CA SER A 568 28.85 8.93 -20.18
C SER A 568 28.49 8.87 -18.69
N ILE A 569 27.65 7.91 -18.33
CA ILE A 569 27.26 7.65 -16.95
C ILE A 569 28.10 6.51 -16.39
N ALA A 570 28.39 6.55 -15.11
CA ALA A 570 29.09 5.49 -14.39
C ALA A 570 28.31 5.12 -13.13
N PHE A 571 28.17 3.81 -12.90
CA PHE A 571 27.54 3.25 -11.71
C PHE A 571 28.62 2.64 -10.82
N ARG A 572 28.62 3.00 -9.54
CA ARG A 572 29.46 2.35 -8.53
C ARG A 572 28.83 1.02 -8.13
N ILE A 573 29.51 -0.08 -8.42
CA ILE A 573 29.05 -1.45 -8.12
C ILE A 573 30.09 -2.17 -7.24
N PRO A 574 29.72 -3.23 -6.49
CA PRO A 574 30.68 -4.00 -5.69
C PRO A 574 31.80 -4.59 -6.56
N ALA A 575 33.04 -4.58 -6.05
CA ALA A 575 34.21 -5.19 -6.70
C ALA A 575 34.22 -6.72 -6.62
N ARG A 576 33.12 -7.36 -7.05
CA ARG A 576 33.01 -8.82 -7.21
C ARG A 576 33.27 -9.18 -8.67
N GLU A 577 33.84 -10.36 -8.92
CA GLU A 577 34.04 -10.86 -10.27
C GLU A 577 32.69 -11.02 -10.98
N ILE A 578 32.63 -10.67 -12.26
CA ILE A 578 31.39 -10.66 -13.07
C ILE A 578 31.48 -11.82 -14.06
N GLU A 579 30.36 -12.48 -14.32
CA GLU A 579 30.28 -13.56 -15.32
C GLU A 579 30.72 -13.07 -16.70
N ASP A 580 31.52 -13.87 -17.39
CA ASP A 580 32.04 -13.53 -18.71
C ASP A 580 30.93 -13.65 -19.77
N LEU A 581 30.85 -12.64 -20.65
CA LEU A 581 29.80 -12.54 -21.67
C LEU A 581 29.90 -13.64 -22.73
N GLU A 582 31.11 -14.16 -22.97
CA GLU A 582 31.36 -15.24 -23.92
C GLU A 582 31.06 -16.62 -23.31
N GLU A 583 31.19 -16.78 -22.00
CA GLU A 583 31.00 -18.06 -21.31
C GLU A 583 29.53 -18.31 -20.93
N ASN A 584 28.80 -17.28 -20.49
CA ASN A 584 27.42 -17.42 -19.99
C ASN A 584 26.52 -16.28 -20.52
N PRO A 585 26.03 -16.36 -21.76
CA PRO A 585 25.25 -15.28 -22.39
C PRO A 585 23.91 -15.00 -21.68
N ASP A 586 23.32 -15.98 -21.01
CA ASP A 586 22.06 -15.80 -20.26
C ASP A 586 22.25 -14.93 -19.00
N TRP A 587 23.45 -14.98 -18.40
CA TRP A 587 23.77 -14.25 -17.18
C TRP A 587 24.46 -12.91 -17.43
N ASN A 588 25.01 -12.69 -18.62
CA ASN A 588 25.57 -11.41 -19.02
C ASN A 588 25.26 -11.08 -20.49
N TRP A 589 24.26 -10.24 -20.72
CA TRP A 589 23.82 -9.83 -22.06
C TRP A 589 23.55 -8.34 -22.15
N SER A 590 23.49 -7.81 -23.38
CA SER A 590 23.05 -6.45 -23.66
C SER A 590 22.24 -6.38 -24.96
N HIS A 591 21.22 -5.54 -24.98
CA HIS A 591 20.30 -5.35 -26.09
C HIS A 591 20.04 -3.86 -26.31
N TRP A 592 20.11 -3.42 -27.56
CA TRP A 592 19.73 -2.08 -28.00
C TRP A 592 18.44 -2.16 -28.79
N ASP A 593 17.39 -1.51 -28.29
CA ASP A 593 16.12 -1.37 -28.98
C ASP A 593 16.09 -0.03 -29.73
N ALA A 594 16.10 -0.10 -31.05
CA ALA A 594 16.15 1.05 -31.94
C ALA A 594 14.82 1.83 -32.01
N ASP A 595 13.70 1.19 -31.67
CA ASP A 595 12.35 1.77 -31.72
C ASP A 595 12.04 2.53 -30.43
N THR A 596 12.30 1.91 -29.28
CA THR A 596 12.11 2.55 -27.96
C THR A 596 13.28 3.42 -27.53
N LYS A 597 14.40 3.38 -28.28
CA LYS A 597 15.67 4.05 -27.96
C LYS A 597 16.18 3.68 -26.56
N GLN A 598 16.02 2.41 -26.17
CA GLN A 598 16.40 1.91 -24.86
C GLN A 598 17.55 0.90 -24.95
N TYR A 599 18.61 1.14 -24.17
CA TYR A 599 19.72 0.21 -24.02
C TYR A 599 19.57 -0.58 -22.73
N SER A 600 19.34 -1.88 -22.83
CA SER A 600 19.05 -2.77 -21.71
C SER A 600 20.13 -3.84 -21.58
N PHE A 601 20.67 -4.06 -20.39
CA PHE A 601 21.68 -5.10 -20.20
C PHE A 601 21.70 -5.66 -18.78
N GLN A 602 22.00 -6.95 -18.68
CA GLN A 602 22.12 -7.68 -17.43
C GLN A 602 23.56 -8.16 -17.22
N PHE A 603 23.97 -8.29 -15.97
CA PHE A 603 25.16 -9.05 -15.57
C PHE A 603 24.97 -9.66 -14.17
N MET A 604 25.52 -10.85 -13.95
CA MET A 604 25.55 -11.54 -12.65
C MET A 604 26.98 -11.58 -12.09
N PHE A 605 27.13 -11.61 -10.76
CA PHE A 605 28.42 -11.81 -10.12
C PHE A 605 28.77 -13.31 -10.07
N LYS A 606 30.05 -13.65 -10.25
CA LYS A 606 30.56 -15.00 -9.98
C LYS A 606 30.39 -15.31 -8.48
N THR A 607 30.03 -16.54 -8.16
CA THR A 607 29.92 -17.01 -6.77
C THR A 607 31.34 -17.19 -6.23
N SER A 608 31.79 -16.32 -5.33
CA SER A 608 33.10 -16.50 -4.69
C SER A 608 33.04 -17.66 -3.72
N SER A 609 33.85 -18.69 -3.94
CA SER A 609 34.24 -19.59 -2.85
C SER A 609 35.06 -18.78 -1.83
N LEU A 610 34.73 -18.95 -0.54
CA LEU A 610 35.34 -18.32 0.67
C LEU A 610 34.60 -17.11 1.26
N ALA A 611 33.59 -17.39 2.09
CA ALA A 611 33.67 -17.38 3.56
C ALA A 611 32.31 -17.87 4.11
N PRO A 612 32.27 -18.73 5.13
CA PRO A 612 31.01 -19.26 5.66
C PRO A 612 30.23 -18.10 6.29
N TYR A 613 29.15 -17.67 5.65
CA TYR A 613 28.15 -16.83 6.30
C TYR A 613 27.28 -17.72 7.18
N GLU A 614 27.07 -17.22 8.39
CA GLU A 614 26.43 -17.85 9.54
C GLU A 614 25.08 -18.51 9.19
N ASP A 615 24.98 -19.76 9.61
CA ASP A 615 23.79 -20.59 9.63
C ASP A 615 22.76 -19.97 10.59
N TYR A 616 21.62 -19.52 10.08
CA TYR A 616 20.50 -19.01 10.89
C TYR A 616 19.57 -20.13 11.38
N SER A 617 20.01 -21.39 11.43
CA SER A 617 19.29 -22.45 12.13
C SER A 617 19.65 -22.45 13.62
N ILE A 618 18.75 -21.94 14.48
CA ILE A 618 18.92 -22.03 15.94
C ILE A 618 18.37 -23.39 16.38
N HIS A 619 19.23 -24.40 16.38
CA HIS A 619 18.94 -25.72 16.91
C HIS A 619 18.73 -25.65 18.44
N ASP A 620 17.56 -26.07 18.92
CA ASP A 620 17.19 -26.13 20.35
C ASP A 620 17.50 -24.84 21.12
N ALA A 621 16.72 -23.80 20.81
CA ALA A 621 16.95 -22.46 21.31
C ALA A 621 17.02 -22.38 22.85
N VAL A 622 17.81 -21.45 23.37
CA VAL A 622 17.89 -21.15 24.81
C VAL A 622 16.91 -20.06 25.21
N LEU A 623 16.66 -19.96 26.52
CA LEU A 623 15.80 -18.90 27.06
C LEU A 623 16.43 -17.51 26.86
N THR A 624 15.72 -16.58 26.21
CA THR A 624 16.22 -15.20 26.01
C THR A 624 16.37 -14.44 27.31
N PRO A 625 17.19 -13.37 27.32
CA PRO A 625 17.28 -12.48 28.47
C PRO A 625 15.91 -11.96 28.94
N LEU A 626 15.03 -11.59 28.01
CA LEU A 626 13.67 -11.15 28.34
C LEU A 626 12.83 -12.27 28.94
N GLY A 627 12.84 -13.47 28.34
CA GLY A 627 12.09 -14.61 28.85
C GLY A 627 12.58 -15.08 30.24
N ARG A 628 13.89 -15.03 30.49
CA ARG A 628 14.48 -15.26 31.82
C ARG A 628 13.93 -14.28 32.85
N GLN A 629 13.92 -12.99 32.53
CA GLN A 629 13.40 -11.97 33.43
C GLN A 629 11.90 -12.18 33.69
N GLN A 630 11.11 -12.48 32.66
CA GLN A 630 9.68 -12.73 32.80
C GLN A 630 9.37 -13.95 33.67
N CYS A 631 10.17 -15.03 33.59
CA CYS A 631 10.04 -16.18 34.48
C CYS A 631 10.33 -15.80 35.95
N ILE A 632 11.37 -15.01 36.18
CA ILE A 632 11.72 -14.53 37.52
C ILE A 632 10.60 -13.66 38.09
N ASP A 633 10.09 -12.72 37.30
CA ASP A 633 9.02 -11.81 37.70
C ASP A 633 7.73 -12.59 37.99
N PHE A 634 7.44 -13.63 37.18
CA PHE A 634 6.31 -14.53 37.42
C PHE A 634 6.42 -15.25 38.77
N ALA A 635 7.58 -15.81 39.09
CA ALA A 635 7.81 -16.50 40.36
C ALA A 635 7.62 -15.55 41.56
N GLN A 636 8.05 -14.29 41.43
CA GLN A 636 7.90 -13.27 42.46
C GLN A 636 6.45 -12.80 42.63
N ALA A 637 5.72 -12.67 41.53
CA ALA A 637 4.32 -12.23 41.54
C ALA A 637 3.35 -13.30 42.06
N ASN A 638 3.72 -14.59 41.96
CA ASN A 638 2.85 -15.72 42.29
C ASN A 638 3.50 -16.65 43.34
N PRO A 639 3.78 -16.18 44.57
CA PRO A 639 4.44 -16.99 45.59
C PRO A 639 3.58 -18.18 46.03
N ASP A 640 2.26 -18.03 46.07
CA ASP A 640 1.34 -19.10 46.46
C ASP A 640 1.35 -20.26 45.44
N PHE A 641 1.62 -19.96 44.17
CA PHE A 641 1.67 -20.94 43.08
C PHE A 641 2.84 -21.93 43.21
N GLN A 642 3.88 -21.60 43.98
CA GLN A 642 5.02 -22.48 44.22
C GLN A 642 4.67 -23.71 45.08
N ASN A 643 3.63 -23.61 45.91
CA ASN A 643 3.23 -24.65 46.85
C ASN A 643 2.10 -25.54 46.34
N LEU A 644 1.38 -25.11 45.30
CA LEU A 644 0.22 -25.82 44.76
C LEU A 644 0.58 -27.16 44.09
N PRO A 645 1.59 -27.25 43.19
CA PRO A 645 1.81 -28.47 42.43
C PRO A 645 2.24 -29.64 43.32
N GLU A 646 1.64 -30.80 43.08
CA GLU A 646 2.07 -32.09 43.62
C GLU A 646 3.07 -32.79 42.70
N VAL A 647 3.08 -32.46 41.39
CA VAL A 647 3.99 -33.00 40.37
C VAL A 647 4.21 -31.97 39.25
N ILE A 648 5.42 -31.95 38.68
CA ILE A 648 5.79 -31.12 37.51
C ILE A 648 6.06 -32.04 36.32
N LEU A 649 5.36 -31.82 35.21
CA LEU A 649 5.55 -32.49 33.92
C LEU A 649 6.09 -31.47 32.91
N THR A 650 7.36 -31.53 32.55
CA THR A 650 7.99 -30.51 31.69
C THR A 650 8.48 -31.11 30.37
N SER A 651 8.32 -30.39 29.27
CA SER A 651 8.99 -30.69 28.01
C SER A 651 10.51 -30.57 28.17
N ALA A 652 11.25 -31.35 27.37
CA ALA A 652 12.70 -31.48 27.45
C ALA A 652 13.49 -30.50 26.56
N PHE A 653 12.84 -29.57 25.86
CA PHE A 653 13.56 -28.49 25.19
C PHE A 653 14.24 -27.54 26.18
N ARG A 654 15.34 -26.92 25.77
CA ARG A 654 16.13 -26.05 26.65
C ARG A 654 15.31 -24.87 27.20
N ARG A 655 14.38 -24.32 26.39
CA ARG A 655 13.46 -23.26 26.80
C ARG A 655 12.53 -23.69 27.94
N THR A 656 11.92 -24.86 27.84
CA THR A 656 10.96 -25.38 28.83
C THR A 656 11.66 -25.85 30.11
N LEU A 657 12.86 -26.44 29.99
CA LEU A 657 13.69 -26.77 31.15
C LEU A 657 14.12 -25.51 31.92
N SER A 658 14.58 -24.48 31.21
CA SER A 658 14.98 -23.20 31.82
C SER A 658 13.81 -22.50 32.49
N THR A 659 12.64 -22.56 31.86
CA THR A 659 11.37 -22.08 32.40
C THR A 659 11.05 -22.76 33.73
N THR A 660 11.12 -24.10 33.78
CA THR A 660 10.82 -24.87 34.99
C THR A 660 11.71 -24.44 36.15
N LEU A 661 12.99 -24.18 35.88
CA LEU A 661 13.94 -23.73 36.89
C LEU A 661 13.69 -22.28 37.36
N LEU A 662 13.24 -21.39 36.48
CA LEU A 662 13.15 -19.95 36.77
C LEU A 662 11.76 -19.49 37.22
N ALA A 663 10.69 -20.07 36.67
CA ALA A 663 9.31 -19.68 36.97
C ALA A 663 8.76 -20.40 38.21
N VAL A 664 9.23 -21.62 38.50
CA VAL A 664 8.78 -22.41 39.66
C VAL A 664 9.92 -22.98 40.51
N PRO A 665 10.92 -22.16 40.92
CA PRO A 665 12.13 -22.64 41.58
C PRO A 665 11.85 -23.38 42.89
N GLN A 666 10.91 -22.90 43.71
CA GLN A 666 10.59 -23.53 45.00
C GLN A 666 9.83 -24.84 44.83
N ALA A 667 8.89 -24.90 43.87
CA ALA A 667 8.19 -26.14 43.54
C ALA A 667 9.17 -27.20 43.03
N PHE A 668 10.11 -26.79 42.17
CA PHE A 668 11.17 -27.65 41.64
C PHE A 668 12.04 -28.24 42.76
N GLU A 669 12.59 -27.40 43.64
CA GLU A 669 13.44 -27.86 44.77
C GLU A 669 12.69 -28.79 45.74
N ARG A 670 11.39 -28.57 45.95
CA ARG A 670 10.55 -29.41 46.80
C ARG A 670 10.23 -30.77 46.18
N LEU A 671 9.95 -30.81 44.88
CA LEU A 671 9.41 -31.98 44.18
C LEU A 671 10.51 -32.86 43.56
N LEU A 672 11.65 -32.28 43.20
CA LEU A 672 12.75 -33.02 42.58
C LEU A 672 13.27 -34.18 43.44
N PRO A 673 13.55 -34.03 44.76
CA PRO A 673 14.04 -35.14 45.59
C PRO A 673 13.04 -36.28 45.75
N GLN A 674 11.75 -36.01 45.47
CA GLN A 674 10.67 -36.98 45.54
C GLN A 674 10.45 -37.72 44.22
N GLY A 675 11.24 -37.43 43.18
CA GLY A 675 11.05 -37.97 41.84
C GLY A 675 9.78 -37.46 41.15
N LYS A 676 9.26 -36.29 41.56
CA LYS A 676 8.02 -35.70 41.05
C LYS A 676 8.24 -34.56 40.05
N VAL A 677 9.40 -34.52 39.41
CA VAL A 677 9.69 -33.68 38.25
C VAL A 677 10.01 -34.60 37.08
N ILE A 678 9.07 -34.71 36.14
CA ILE A 678 9.08 -35.71 35.07
C ILE A 678 9.27 -35.01 33.73
N LEU A 679 10.26 -35.46 32.96
CA LEU A 679 10.42 -35.03 31.57
C LEU A 679 9.40 -35.72 30.68
N LEU A 680 8.63 -34.93 29.94
CA LEU A 680 7.57 -35.39 29.05
C LEU A 680 7.81 -34.89 27.63
N PRO A 681 8.54 -35.63 26.77
CA PRO A 681 8.85 -35.19 25.40
C PRO A 681 7.59 -34.94 24.56
N GLN A 682 6.44 -35.53 24.94
CA GLN A 682 5.15 -35.33 24.28
C GLN A 682 4.58 -33.90 24.45
N LEU A 683 5.08 -33.11 25.41
CA LEU A 683 4.76 -31.69 25.57
C LEU A 683 5.57 -30.77 24.63
N GLN A 684 6.27 -31.32 23.65
CA GLN A 684 6.98 -30.53 22.66
C GLN A 684 6.07 -30.14 21.48
N GLU A 685 6.27 -28.91 21.01
CA GLU A 685 5.78 -28.44 19.72
C GLU A 685 6.88 -28.69 18.70
N THR A 686 6.54 -29.34 17.57
CA THR A 686 7.50 -29.63 16.50
C THR A 686 7.05 -28.90 15.23
N HIS A 687 8.01 -28.27 14.54
CA HIS A 687 7.79 -27.57 13.26
C HIS A 687 8.62 -28.25 12.15
N ASP A 688 8.22 -28.03 10.89
CA ASP A 688 8.96 -28.49 9.69
C ASP A 688 10.22 -27.65 9.38
N HIS A 689 10.52 -26.66 10.23
CA HIS A 689 11.74 -25.86 10.19
C HIS A 689 12.81 -26.46 11.12
N PRO A 690 14.12 -26.23 10.86
CA PRO A 690 15.21 -26.77 11.67
C PRO A 690 15.34 -26.11 13.06
N CYS A 691 14.53 -25.09 13.37
CA CYS A 691 14.32 -24.62 14.75
C CYS A 691 13.31 -25.56 15.43
N ASP A 692 13.54 -25.91 16.69
CA ASP A 692 12.67 -26.79 17.50
C ASP A 692 12.75 -28.29 17.21
N THR A 693 13.95 -28.76 16.87
CA THR A 693 14.26 -30.20 16.84
C THR A 693 14.67 -30.75 18.20
N GLY A 694 15.10 -29.94 19.18
CA GLY A 694 15.57 -30.42 20.50
C GLY A 694 16.98 -31.05 20.47
N SER A 695 17.73 -30.96 21.57
CA SER A 695 19.09 -31.55 21.64
C SER A 695 19.07 -33.01 22.06
N ASP A 696 20.04 -33.79 21.59
CA ASP A 696 20.25 -35.15 22.08
C ASP A 696 20.41 -35.17 23.61
N ARG A 697 19.99 -36.26 24.23
CA ARG A 697 20.07 -36.45 25.68
C ARG A 697 21.45 -36.12 26.26
N ALA A 698 22.52 -36.62 25.63
CA ALA A 698 23.90 -36.38 26.06
C ALA A 698 24.28 -34.88 26.04
N VAL A 699 23.71 -34.11 25.12
CA VAL A 699 23.93 -32.66 24.99
C VAL A 699 23.17 -31.88 26.06
N LEU A 700 21.99 -32.34 26.45
CA LEU A 700 21.21 -31.74 27.55
C LEU A 700 21.81 -32.05 28.92
N GLU A 701 22.25 -33.29 29.14
CA GLU A 701 22.92 -33.73 30.38
C GLU A 701 24.20 -32.92 30.67
N GLN A 702 24.91 -32.50 29.62
CA GLN A 702 26.16 -31.74 29.75
C GLN A 702 25.97 -30.22 29.68
N ALA A 703 24.76 -29.73 29.40
CA ALA A 703 24.50 -28.31 29.30
C ALA A 703 24.71 -27.63 30.65
N GLU A 704 25.45 -26.52 30.67
CA GLU A 704 25.83 -25.82 31.91
C GLU A 704 24.63 -25.40 32.77
N GLU A 705 23.48 -25.17 32.13
CA GLU A 705 22.24 -24.77 32.77
C GLU A 705 21.58 -25.93 33.56
N PHE A 706 21.84 -27.19 33.19
CA PHE A 706 21.11 -28.37 33.70
C PHE A 706 21.99 -29.46 34.33
N LYS A 707 23.29 -29.51 34.01
CA LYS A 707 24.22 -30.60 34.37
C LYS A 707 24.29 -30.93 35.87
N ASP A 708 23.98 -29.95 36.73
CA ASP A 708 24.00 -30.10 38.20
C ASP A 708 22.61 -29.90 38.84
N ARG A 709 21.53 -29.95 38.03
CA ARG A 709 20.15 -29.69 38.48
C ARG A 709 19.35 -30.95 38.80
N GLY A 710 19.88 -32.14 38.56
CA GLY A 710 19.30 -33.41 39.01
C GLY A 710 18.07 -33.92 38.23
N PHE A 711 17.83 -33.45 37.01
CA PHE A 711 16.78 -33.98 36.14
C PHE A 711 16.96 -35.49 35.86
N ASP A 712 15.85 -36.23 35.82
CA ASP A 712 15.83 -37.61 35.30
C ASP A 712 15.64 -37.59 33.78
N TRP A 713 16.70 -37.97 33.06
CA TRP A 713 16.75 -38.00 31.60
C TRP A 713 16.29 -39.33 31.00
N SER A 714 15.96 -40.33 31.82
CA SER A 714 15.51 -41.65 31.36
C SER A 714 14.26 -41.64 30.45
N PRO A 715 13.32 -40.66 30.53
CA PRO A 715 12.16 -40.63 29.63
C PRO A 715 12.44 -40.21 28.18
N LEU A 716 13.65 -39.72 27.85
CA LEU A 716 13.99 -39.28 26.49
C LEU A 716 14.47 -40.46 25.64
N THR A 717 13.66 -40.87 24.66
CA THR A 717 13.99 -41.91 23.68
C THR A 717 14.93 -41.38 22.61
N ASP A 718 15.75 -42.21 21.96
CA ASP A 718 16.73 -41.74 20.94
C ASP A 718 16.12 -41.02 19.73
N ASP A 719 14.80 -41.05 19.55
CA ASP A 719 14.06 -40.45 18.45
C ASP A 719 13.18 -39.26 18.85
N TRP A 720 13.16 -38.88 20.13
CA TRP A 720 12.29 -37.83 20.65
C TRP A 720 12.47 -36.47 19.95
N ASN A 721 13.69 -36.19 19.51
CA ASN A 721 14.14 -34.93 18.90
C ASN A 721 14.34 -35.03 17.37
N LYS A 722 13.84 -36.09 16.72
CA LYS A 722 14.08 -36.34 15.28
C LYS A 722 12.99 -35.83 14.34
N ASN A 723 11.91 -35.23 14.85
CA ASN A 723 10.76 -34.75 14.07
C ASN A 723 10.18 -35.81 13.10
N GLN A 724 10.11 -37.08 13.54
CA GLN A 724 9.60 -38.21 12.76
C GLN A 724 8.55 -39.00 13.53
N GLY A 725 7.69 -39.72 12.80
CA GLY A 725 6.68 -40.60 13.39
C GLY A 725 5.76 -39.87 14.38
N PHE A 726 5.73 -40.34 15.63
CA PHE A 726 4.92 -39.75 16.70
C PHE A 726 5.34 -38.31 17.06
N TYR A 727 6.60 -37.94 16.79
CA TYR A 727 7.15 -36.61 17.01
C TYR A 727 7.16 -35.75 15.73
N ALA A 728 6.59 -36.23 14.62
CA ALA A 728 6.55 -35.49 13.36
C ALA A 728 5.86 -34.12 13.53
N PRO A 729 6.24 -33.11 12.71
CA PRO A 729 5.63 -31.78 12.72
C PRO A 729 4.33 -31.74 11.91
N THR A 730 3.58 -32.83 11.86
CA THR A 730 2.30 -32.89 11.16
C THR A 730 1.14 -32.61 12.12
N PRO A 731 0.03 -32.02 11.64
CA PRO A 731 -1.15 -31.80 12.47
C PRO A 731 -1.67 -33.08 13.14
N GLU A 732 -1.58 -34.22 12.45
CA GLU A 732 -2.03 -35.53 12.94
C GLU A 732 -1.15 -36.02 14.10
N ALA A 733 0.18 -35.87 13.98
CA ALA A 733 1.12 -36.25 15.02
C ALA A 733 0.98 -35.35 16.26
N LEU A 734 0.79 -34.03 16.06
CA LEU A 734 0.56 -33.10 17.15
C LEU A 734 -0.75 -33.40 17.90
N GLU A 735 -1.82 -33.74 17.18
CA GLU A 735 -3.10 -34.16 17.78
C GLU A 735 -2.96 -35.49 18.53
N ALA A 736 -2.22 -36.45 17.99
CA ALA A 736 -1.95 -37.73 18.66
C ALA A 736 -1.18 -37.53 19.98
N ARG A 737 -0.19 -36.63 20.00
CA ARG A 737 0.53 -36.25 21.23
C ARG A 737 -0.39 -35.58 22.24
N ALA A 738 -1.23 -34.64 21.81
CA ALA A 738 -2.18 -33.98 22.70
C ALA A 738 -3.19 -34.96 23.32
N LYS A 739 -3.66 -35.95 22.57
CA LYS A 739 -4.51 -37.05 23.12
C LYS A 739 -3.76 -37.89 24.14
N TRP A 740 -2.51 -38.22 23.85
CA TRP A 740 -1.66 -38.99 24.76
C TRP A 740 -1.43 -38.24 26.07
N VAL A 741 -1.09 -36.94 26.02
CA VAL A 741 -0.84 -36.11 27.22
C VAL A 741 -2.10 -36.03 28.08
N ARG A 742 -3.27 -35.82 27.49
CA ARG A 742 -4.54 -35.79 28.25
C ARG A 742 -4.79 -37.07 29.04
N ARG A 743 -4.57 -38.23 28.42
CA ARG A 743 -4.69 -39.54 29.09
C ARG A 743 -3.65 -39.70 30.20
N PHE A 744 -2.40 -39.36 29.90
CA PHE A 744 -1.31 -39.45 30.87
C PHE A 744 -1.57 -38.61 32.11
N VAL A 745 -2.08 -37.38 31.95
CA VAL A 745 -2.41 -36.46 33.05
C VAL A 745 -3.60 -36.96 33.85
N ARG A 746 -4.66 -37.45 33.18
CA ARG A 746 -5.85 -37.99 33.85
C ARG A 746 -5.54 -39.21 34.72
N ASP A 747 -4.67 -40.09 34.25
CA ASP A 747 -4.35 -41.35 34.93
C ASP A 747 -3.33 -41.16 36.09
N ARG A 748 -2.92 -39.91 36.36
CA ARG A 748 -2.05 -39.57 37.50
C ARG A 748 -2.84 -39.65 38.82
N PRO A 749 -2.22 -40.13 39.91
CA PRO A 749 -2.80 -40.09 41.25
C PRO A 749 -2.77 -38.70 41.90
N GLU A 750 -1.99 -37.75 41.38
CA GLU A 750 -1.93 -36.37 41.88
C GLU A 750 -3.15 -35.54 41.45
N THR A 751 -3.52 -34.59 42.30
CA THR A 751 -4.68 -33.70 42.05
C THR A 751 -4.27 -32.37 41.43
N GLU A 752 -3.16 -31.79 41.90
CA GLU A 752 -2.61 -30.53 41.38
C GLU A 752 -1.37 -30.83 40.51
N ILE A 753 -1.58 -30.87 39.20
CA ILE A 753 -0.55 -31.24 38.21
C ILE A 753 -0.12 -29.98 37.46
N LEU A 754 1.20 -29.72 37.41
CA LEU A 754 1.78 -28.63 36.62
C LEU A 754 2.43 -29.18 35.36
N LEU A 755 1.88 -28.89 34.20
CA LEU A 755 2.50 -29.08 32.89
C LEU A 755 3.41 -27.89 32.56
N ILE A 756 4.46 -28.09 31.77
CA ILE A 756 5.30 -27.00 31.25
C ILE A 756 5.70 -27.40 29.83
N GLY A 757 5.23 -26.65 28.85
CA GLY A 757 5.41 -26.97 27.43
C GLY A 757 5.12 -25.77 26.54
N HIS A 758 5.10 -26.00 25.22
CA HIS A 758 4.94 -24.95 24.23
C HIS A 758 3.46 -24.63 23.95
N GLY A 759 3.18 -23.39 23.53
CA GLY A 759 1.81 -22.94 23.29
C GLY A 759 1.06 -23.76 22.24
N GLY A 760 1.72 -24.21 21.17
CA GLY A 760 1.07 -24.98 20.11
C GLY A 760 0.55 -26.34 20.55
N ILE A 761 1.26 -27.07 21.43
CA ILE A 761 0.75 -28.33 21.97
C ILE A 761 -0.42 -28.09 22.94
N PHE A 762 -0.38 -27.03 23.75
CA PHE A 762 -1.48 -26.71 24.66
C PHE A 762 -2.77 -26.31 23.94
N ARG A 763 -2.68 -25.62 22.80
CA ARG A 763 -3.83 -25.34 21.93
C ARG A 763 -4.53 -26.61 21.44
N LYS A 764 -3.80 -27.72 21.33
CA LYS A 764 -4.35 -29.05 20.97
C LYS A 764 -4.86 -29.82 22.18
N ILE A 765 -4.23 -29.65 23.35
CA ILE A 765 -4.69 -30.26 24.61
C ILE A 765 -6.05 -29.68 25.05
N ASP A 766 -6.28 -28.37 24.84
CA ASP A 766 -7.53 -27.65 25.19
C ASP A 766 -8.74 -28.05 24.29
N GLY A 767 -8.51 -28.56 23.08
CA GLY A 767 -9.57 -29.06 22.18
C GLY A 767 -10.51 -28.00 21.58
N ARG A 768 -10.47 -26.74 22.04
CA ARG A 768 -11.36 -25.64 21.59
C ARG A 768 -11.08 -25.08 20.18
N MET A 769 -10.01 -25.50 19.51
CA MET A 769 -9.67 -25.06 18.14
C MET A 769 -10.76 -25.41 17.10
N GLY A 770 -11.63 -26.39 17.39
CA GLY A 770 -12.79 -26.76 16.56
C GLY A 770 -14.12 -26.14 17.02
N SER A 771 -14.11 -25.25 18.02
CA SER A 771 -15.33 -24.67 18.57
C SER A 771 -16.00 -23.72 17.56
N PRO A 772 -17.33 -23.80 17.36
CA PRO A 772 -18.07 -22.84 16.54
C PRO A 772 -18.25 -21.47 17.23
N ASP A 773 -17.91 -21.35 18.52
CA ASP A 773 -17.95 -20.10 19.27
C ASP A 773 -16.69 -19.25 19.02
N PRO A 774 -16.82 -18.08 18.36
CA PRO A 774 -15.69 -17.18 18.08
C PRO A 774 -15.00 -16.65 19.35
N GLY A 775 -15.72 -16.55 20.48
CA GLY A 775 -15.15 -16.12 21.76
C GLY A 775 -14.17 -17.16 22.32
N ALA A 776 -14.56 -18.44 22.26
CA ALA A 776 -13.71 -19.56 22.65
C ALA A 776 -12.44 -19.65 21.79
N VAL A 777 -12.55 -19.48 20.46
CA VAL A 777 -11.41 -19.48 19.55
C VAL A 777 -10.50 -18.27 19.76
N ALA A 778 -11.05 -17.09 20.06
CA ALA A 778 -10.27 -15.88 20.35
C ALA A 778 -9.47 -15.96 21.67
N SER A 779 -9.92 -16.75 22.65
CA SER A 779 -9.16 -17.00 23.89
C SER A 779 -7.90 -17.86 23.66
N LEU A 780 -7.89 -18.68 22.61
CA LEU A 780 -6.76 -19.55 22.22
C LEU A 780 -5.66 -18.82 21.46
N SER A 781 -5.97 -17.66 20.85
CA SER A 781 -5.01 -16.87 20.06
C SER A 781 -4.26 -15.81 20.88
N ARG A 782 -4.58 -15.66 22.17
CA ARG A 782 -3.98 -14.65 23.07
C ARG A 782 -3.19 -15.32 24.20
N TRP A 783 -2.01 -15.83 23.89
CA TRP A 783 -1.07 -16.35 24.89
C TRP A 783 0.07 -15.34 25.14
N GLY A 784 0.56 -15.20 26.38
CA GLY A 784 1.69 -14.34 26.77
C GLY A 784 3.07 -14.96 26.45
N ASN A 785 4.17 -14.43 27.02
CA ASN A 785 5.48 -15.13 26.99
C ASN A 785 5.69 -16.04 28.22
N VAL A 786 5.07 -15.66 29.36
CA VAL A 786 4.96 -16.48 30.57
C VAL A 786 3.57 -16.20 31.12
N GLU A 787 2.71 -17.21 31.11
CA GLU A 787 1.33 -17.13 31.58
C GLU A 787 1.00 -18.49 32.22
N TYR A 788 -0.10 -18.61 32.95
CA TYR A 788 -0.63 -19.91 33.36
C TYR A 788 -2.14 -19.92 33.22
N ARG A 789 -2.73 -21.10 33.07
CA ARG A 789 -4.16 -21.34 32.97
C ARG A 789 -4.49 -22.55 33.83
N ILE A 790 -5.69 -22.55 34.41
CA ILE A 790 -6.17 -23.66 35.24
C ILE A 790 -7.26 -24.38 34.47
N TYR A 791 -7.10 -25.70 34.33
CA TYR A 791 -7.96 -26.56 33.55
C TYR A 791 -8.65 -27.61 34.42
N THR A 792 -9.88 -28.01 34.04
CA THR A 792 -10.55 -29.23 34.50
C THR A 792 -10.85 -30.13 33.32
N PHE A 793 -10.97 -31.43 33.55
CA PHE A 793 -11.56 -32.31 32.55
C PHE A 793 -13.06 -32.02 32.41
N LYS A 794 -13.52 -31.96 31.16
CA LYS A 794 -14.92 -31.72 30.80
C LYS A 794 -15.82 -32.94 31.02
N HIS A 795 -15.28 -34.14 30.83
CA HIS A 795 -15.97 -35.42 30.91
C HIS A 795 -15.01 -36.51 31.44
N ASP A 796 -15.55 -37.54 32.10
CA ASP A 796 -14.81 -38.68 32.65
C ASP A 796 -14.62 -39.84 31.65
N ASP A 797 -15.18 -39.76 30.44
CA ASP A 797 -15.16 -40.83 29.43
C ASP A 797 -13.87 -40.89 28.57
N ASP A 798 -13.51 -42.10 28.16
CA ASP A 798 -12.12 -42.58 28.02
C ASP A 798 -11.29 -42.02 26.83
N ASP A 799 -11.92 -41.59 25.73
CA ASP A 799 -11.19 -41.37 24.47
C ASP A 799 -10.89 -39.90 24.11
N ASN A 800 -11.63 -38.94 24.64
CA ASN A 800 -11.58 -37.52 24.22
C ASN A 800 -11.59 -36.54 25.41
N ALA A 801 -10.91 -36.85 26.51
CA ALA A 801 -10.88 -36.06 27.77
C ALA A 801 -10.41 -34.59 27.57
N GLU A 802 -11.27 -33.74 27.02
CA GLU A 802 -11.03 -32.32 26.77
C GLU A 802 -10.78 -31.61 28.09
N MET A 803 -9.65 -30.91 28.17
CA MET A 803 -9.34 -30.03 29.29
C MET A 803 -9.95 -28.67 28.99
N ILE A 804 -10.86 -28.20 29.85
CA ILE A 804 -11.52 -26.90 29.74
C ILE A 804 -11.01 -25.96 30.85
N PRO A 805 -10.66 -24.70 30.54
CA PRO A 805 -10.27 -23.74 31.56
C PRO A 805 -11.42 -23.46 32.55
N ILE A 806 -11.14 -23.54 33.85
CA ILE A 806 -12.09 -23.27 34.94
C ILE A 806 -12.13 -21.77 35.29
N GLN A 807 -11.01 -21.07 35.04
CA GLN A 807 -10.87 -19.64 35.28
C GLN A 807 -10.44 -18.99 33.96
N GLU A 808 -11.32 -18.15 33.38
CA GLU A 808 -10.90 -17.19 32.36
C GLU A 808 -9.83 -16.29 32.99
N PRO A 809 -8.70 -16.02 32.30
CA PRO A 809 -7.57 -15.35 32.90
C PRO A 809 -8.02 -14.00 33.47
N SER A 810 -7.89 -13.85 34.79
CA SER A 810 -7.89 -12.50 35.35
C SER A 810 -6.68 -11.80 34.76
N LEU A 811 -6.90 -10.62 34.18
CA LEU A 811 -5.87 -9.69 33.67
C LEU A 811 -4.94 -9.16 34.79
N VAL A 812 -4.77 -9.91 35.88
CA VAL A 812 -4.17 -9.46 37.15
C VAL A 812 -2.74 -10.00 37.36
N ALA A 813 -2.17 -10.76 36.42
CA ALA A 813 -0.75 -11.12 36.49
C ALA A 813 0.02 -11.04 35.16
N SER A 814 -0.53 -10.41 34.11
CA SER A 814 0.31 -10.00 32.97
C SER A 814 1.02 -8.71 33.36
N ILE A 815 2.33 -8.79 33.61
CA ILE A 815 3.15 -7.60 33.77
C ILE A 815 3.24 -6.89 32.41
N ASP A 816 2.42 -5.84 32.27
CA ASP A 816 2.46 -4.72 31.33
C ASP A 816 3.38 -4.77 30.05
N LYS A 817 2.73 -5.00 28.89
CA LYS A 817 3.03 -4.50 27.50
C LYS A 817 4.10 -5.20 26.62
N PRO A 818 4.18 -4.83 25.31
CA PRO A 818 3.96 -5.68 24.13
C PRO A 818 5.21 -6.45 23.69
N ILE A 819 5.00 -7.63 23.08
CA ILE A 819 6.07 -8.52 22.61
C ILE A 819 6.60 -8.07 21.25
N ASP A 820 7.92 -7.92 21.19
CA ASP A 820 8.78 -7.77 20.01
C ASP A 820 8.84 -9.11 19.26
N SER A 821 8.76 -9.11 17.93
CA SER A 821 8.47 -10.29 17.10
C SER A 821 9.63 -11.27 16.89
N HIS A 822 10.61 -11.30 17.80
CA HIS A 822 11.68 -12.30 17.81
C HIS A 822 12.07 -12.59 19.25
N VAL A 823 11.40 -13.55 19.86
CA VAL A 823 11.94 -14.81 20.36
C VAL A 823 10.83 -15.45 21.19
N GLU A 824 10.33 -16.58 20.70
CA GLU A 824 9.34 -17.37 21.39
C GLU A 824 9.95 -18.04 22.62
N ILE A 825 9.22 -18.00 23.71
CA ILE A 825 9.25 -18.96 24.80
C ILE A 825 7.85 -18.89 25.36
N GLU A 826 7.22 -20.02 25.58
CA GLU A 826 6.11 -20.02 26.51
C GLU A 826 6.07 -21.29 27.35
N VAL A 827 5.52 -21.06 28.53
CA VAL A 827 5.38 -21.84 29.74
C VAL A 827 3.88 -21.94 29.93
N LYS A 828 3.28 -23.12 30.10
CA LYS A 828 1.99 -23.25 30.79
C LYS A 828 1.85 -24.61 31.46
N ALA A 829 1.24 -24.51 32.65
CA ALA A 829 0.70 -25.49 33.59
C ALA A 829 -0.14 -26.62 32.98
#